data_AF-A0ABD2NZ34-F1
#
_entry.id   AF-A0ABD2NZ34-F1
#
_cell.length_a   1.000
_cell.length_b   1.000
_cell.length_c   1.000
_cell.angle_alpha   90.00
_cell.angle_beta   90.00
_cell.angle_gamma   90.00
#
_symmetry.space_group_name_H-M   'P 1'
#
loop_
_entity.id
_entity.type
_entity.pdbx_description
1 polymer ?
#
loop_
_entity_poly.entity_id
_entity_poly.type
_entity_poly.pdbx_seq_one_letter_code
_entity_poly.pdbx_strand_id
1 'polypeptide(L)'
;MKLIPVPMLQAHRWYVAWCRISGPSSDCGSSGQTMVTSEDQVLFYFKSSKKSNNGTDVNAGQIPQLLYKVITPESQAPPRQIEISEPVHILSKDFSRTVTKECFQSLLSLLQWSWNTFKWGVVEGQNIKNVYTYLELERLVYISKASLRLIRTYTNEIYPSQINKKILLESVHLAESIGDVRSLLKQILSDNLSISLQVKKSSKLKNTNSNLQLINDILEESHNTFVSCFHAFYPTAFLKWTCLCDLLTEIDKEGTLQSSSNSQRLLSAVLCALCAPNVRLRSTFPLLGSNVSADSSLHRGLSPSDNTGLPMMSGSDSHHYPILVEQMSYKSQMESSCSGLSWPWKEVLERLLHLVTDPVVKSLQQSKTSPLPGLTKHCCHLLARVVAELVHQCNATEDELQSGCGRILHMTPSRFTRTNQSRTWNTGNGSPDAICFQVDHSGISIAGVGVYGGIGHYEYEVELLEDQTTSVGGSDSHTHTQRWNSLEVTRGSFGPEDFAPDIIEIKFDRAVPIKENLKYAIRLRNHGGRTNNGDGGLNSVKGSDGTNFIFSTCALSFNGTTLTRGQIPVILYYSNPMEYGKTSTTKLEQQARKAALSMTNAIVRKACGLMILAREKAEEVPSAEYLSNSCMVTTLLPLVVAHISPLATSDPRSAVYILGLIYELLPHVAALNLIGGSTPTTKSISSNISGNPDSFDYRINTTSHHYTWVQSDHPYKPASVSNYRVKFPDTIKWMSLEFDPACATVQPEDTLQLYVPALGSYGGKITDSFSVEFEDGDSPPLPYWPVLHKFSGW
;
A
#
# COMPACT_ATOMS: atom_id res chain seq x y z
N MET A 1 -4.39 26.46 9.00
CA MET A 1 -4.09 27.48 10.03
C MET A 1 -5.23 27.44 11.05
N LYS A 2 -5.01 26.96 12.28
CA LYS A 2 -6.04 27.00 13.34
C LYS A 2 -6.06 28.41 13.93
N LEU A 3 -7.04 29.22 13.58
CA LEU A 3 -7.36 30.40 14.38
C LEU A 3 -8.23 29.90 15.55
N ILE A 4 -7.61 29.75 16.72
CA ILE A 4 -8.31 29.59 17.99
C ILE A 4 -9.25 30.81 18.12
N PRO A 5 -10.50 30.67 18.59
CA PRO A 5 -11.35 31.83 18.87
C PRO A 5 -10.59 32.77 19.80
N VAL A 6 -10.20 33.93 19.27
CA VAL A 6 -9.49 34.96 20.03
C VAL A 6 -10.51 35.53 21.03
N PRO A 7 -10.17 35.66 22.33
CA PRO A 7 -11.03 36.35 23.28
C PRO A 7 -11.37 37.76 22.76
N MET A 8 -12.57 38.27 23.07
CA MET A 8 -12.99 39.63 22.68
C MET A 8 -11.88 40.64 22.90
N LEU A 9 -11.41 41.26 21.81
CA LEU A 9 -10.40 42.30 21.88
C LEU A 9 -11.01 43.55 22.51
N GLN A 10 -10.46 43.97 23.64
CA GLN A 10 -10.78 45.25 24.27
C GLN A 10 -10.06 46.39 23.56
N ALA A 11 -10.77 47.50 23.34
CA ALA A 11 -10.22 48.72 22.79
C ALA A 11 -9.04 49.24 23.64
N HIS A 12 -8.11 49.95 23.01
CA HIS A 12 -6.97 50.63 23.65
C HIS A 12 -5.98 49.67 24.35
N ARG A 13 -5.97 48.40 23.94
CA ARG A 13 -4.94 47.42 24.33
C ARG A 13 -4.10 47.03 23.12
N TRP A 14 -2.84 46.72 23.38
CA TRP A 14 -1.93 46.21 22.36
C TRP A 14 -2.05 44.69 22.25
N TYR A 15 -2.24 44.21 21.03
CA TYR A 15 -2.26 42.79 20.69
C TYR A 15 -1.14 42.49 19.70
N VAL A 16 -0.63 41.26 19.72
CA VAL A 16 0.40 40.79 18.79
C VAL A 16 -0.17 39.63 17.98
N ALA A 17 -0.38 39.86 16.69
CA ALA A 17 -0.58 38.79 15.72
C ALA A 17 0.79 38.31 15.23
N TRP A 18 1.00 36.99 15.21
CA TRP A 18 2.25 36.40 14.72
C TRP A 18 1.92 35.12 13.96
N CYS A 19 2.65 34.86 12.87
CA CYS A 19 2.57 33.63 12.10
C CYS A 19 3.99 33.14 11.81
N ARG A 20 4.16 31.82 11.70
CA ARG A 20 5.40 31.19 11.23
C ARG A 20 5.11 30.53 9.89
N ILE A 21 5.80 30.96 8.85
CA ILE A 21 5.71 30.41 7.50
C ILE A 21 7.08 29.82 7.16
N SER A 22 7.11 28.56 6.74
CA SER A 22 8.34 27.85 6.36
C SER A 22 8.30 27.55 4.86
N GLY A 23 9.28 28.01 4.10
CA GLY A 23 9.36 27.83 2.64
C GLY A 23 10.45 28.72 2.01
N PRO A 24 10.59 28.71 0.67
CA PRO A 24 11.43 29.67 -0.06
C PRO A 24 11.00 31.12 0.19
N SER A 25 11.87 32.09 -0.13
CA SER A 25 11.53 33.52 -0.04
C SER A 25 10.25 33.85 -0.79
N SER A 26 9.35 34.60 -0.15
CA SER A 26 8.06 35.01 -0.72
C SER A 26 7.90 36.53 -0.72
N ASP A 27 6.94 37.01 -1.49
CA ASP A 27 6.65 38.45 -1.61
C ASP A 27 6.32 39.09 -0.25
N CYS A 28 6.62 40.39 -0.13
CA CYS A 28 6.30 41.22 1.02
C CYS A 28 5.65 42.53 0.59
N GLY A 29 4.77 43.08 1.44
CA GLY A 29 4.26 44.44 1.28
C GLY A 29 5.28 45.48 1.74
N SER A 30 5.21 46.67 1.17
CA SER A 30 6.00 47.86 1.51
C SER A 30 5.09 49.09 1.64
N SER A 31 5.59 50.16 2.28
CA SER A 31 4.84 51.40 2.54
C SER A 31 3.62 51.20 3.43
N GLY A 32 3.80 50.43 4.51
CA GLY A 32 2.75 50.17 5.49
C GLY A 32 2.32 51.43 6.27
N GLN A 33 1.11 51.37 6.82
CA GLN A 33 0.46 52.48 7.51
C GLN A 33 0.42 52.21 9.01
N THR A 34 0.84 53.18 9.82
CA THR A 34 0.80 53.10 11.30
C THR A 34 -0.62 53.19 11.87
N MET A 35 -1.56 53.69 11.06
CA MET A 35 -2.97 53.86 11.41
C MET A 35 -3.84 53.57 10.20
N VAL A 36 -4.90 52.78 10.37
CA VAL A 36 -5.89 52.49 9.33
C VAL A 36 -7.29 52.63 9.91
N THR A 37 -8.16 53.38 9.23
CA THR A 37 -9.58 53.47 9.55
C THR A 37 -10.34 52.51 8.65
N SER A 38 -11.11 51.60 9.23
CA SER A 38 -11.95 50.69 8.47
C SER A 38 -13.29 51.31 8.05
N GLU A 39 -14.03 50.61 7.20
CA GLU A 39 -15.38 51.01 6.75
C GLU A 39 -16.38 51.11 7.92
N ASP A 40 -16.25 50.23 8.92
CA ASP A 40 -17.05 50.28 10.15
C ASP A 40 -16.59 51.39 11.14
N GLN A 41 -15.75 52.31 10.69
CA GLN A 41 -15.16 53.41 11.48
C GLN A 41 -14.30 52.94 12.67
N VAL A 42 -13.80 51.70 12.63
CA VAL A 42 -12.86 51.19 13.65
C VAL A 42 -11.45 51.66 13.30
N LEU A 43 -10.78 52.28 14.27
CA LEU A 43 -9.42 52.76 14.10
C LEU A 43 -8.40 51.75 14.60
N PHE A 44 -7.59 51.21 13.68
CA PHE A 44 -6.49 50.30 13.98
C PHE A 44 -5.16 51.04 14.06
N TYR A 45 -4.38 50.73 15.09
CA TYR A 45 -3.03 51.24 15.30
C TYR A 45 -2.01 50.12 15.21
N PHE A 46 -0.95 50.33 14.45
CA PHE A 46 0.11 49.36 14.22
C PHE A 46 1.44 49.84 14.80
N LYS A 47 2.15 48.94 15.47
CA LYS A 47 3.52 49.16 15.95
C LYS A 47 4.36 47.91 15.78
N SER A 48 5.67 48.08 15.62
CA SER A 48 6.61 46.97 15.47
C SER A 48 6.64 46.09 16.72
N SER A 49 6.73 44.78 16.53
CA SER A 49 6.78 43.78 17.60
C SER A 49 8.18 43.18 17.72
N LYS A 50 8.68 43.03 18.95
CA LYS A 50 9.95 42.33 19.23
C LYS A 50 9.91 40.83 18.92
N LYS A 51 8.74 40.27 18.59
CA LYS A 51 8.60 38.87 18.17
C LYS A 51 8.80 38.65 16.66
N SER A 52 8.93 39.73 15.88
CA SER A 52 9.28 39.62 14.46
C SER A 52 10.78 39.44 14.30
N ASN A 53 11.20 38.37 13.64
CA ASN A 53 12.61 38.02 13.42
C ASN A 53 12.97 37.89 11.93
N ASN A 54 12.06 38.25 11.02
CA ASN A 54 12.22 38.09 9.57
C ASN A 54 11.98 39.40 8.78
N GLY A 55 12.13 40.56 9.43
CA GLY A 55 12.02 41.86 8.77
C GLY A 55 10.60 42.43 8.65
N THR A 56 9.57 41.77 9.23
CA THR A 56 8.22 42.35 9.29
C THR A 56 8.15 43.45 10.36
N ASP A 57 7.79 44.67 9.96
CA ASP A 57 7.53 45.82 10.82
C ASP A 57 6.28 46.61 10.35
N VAL A 58 6.11 47.87 10.78
CA VAL A 58 4.96 48.69 10.37
C VAL A 58 5.06 49.19 8.93
N ASN A 59 6.27 49.30 8.39
CA ASN A 59 6.54 49.84 7.06
C ASN A 59 6.58 48.76 5.99
N ALA A 60 7.01 47.54 6.33
CA ALA A 60 7.12 46.43 5.38
C ALA A 60 6.90 45.08 6.08
N GLY A 61 6.35 44.09 5.35
CA GLY A 61 6.17 42.76 5.92
C GLY A 61 5.14 41.89 5.20
N GLN A 62 4.88 40.72 5.77
CA GLN A 62 4.07 39.67 5.13
C GLN A 62 2.62 39.57 5.67
N ILE A 63 2.20 40.51 6.50
CA ILE A 63 0.84 40.55 7.09
C ILE A 63 0.13 41.80 6.56
N PRO A 64 -0.51 41.72 5.38
CA PRO A 64 -1.08 42.90 4.73
C PRO A 64 -2.47 43.29 5.27
N GLN A 65 -3.20 42.37 5.91
CA GLN A 65 -4.60 42.59 6.30
C GLN A 65 -4.94 41.91 7.63
N LEU A 66 -5.88 42.52 8.37
CA LEU A 66 -6.54 41.95 9.55
C LEU A 66 -8.04 41.81 9.26
N LEU A 67 -8.57 40.61 9.46
CA LEU A 67 -10.01 40.36 9.40
C LEU A 67 -10.59 40.53 10.81
N TYR A 68 -11.64 41.35 10.96
CA TYR A 68 -12.28 41.62 12.25
C TYR A 68 -13.82 41.65 12.13
N LYS A 69 -14.51 41.55 13.26
CA LYS A 69 -15.97 41.70 13.38
C LYS A 69 -16.29 42.61 14.57
N VAL A 70 -17.10 43.64 14.35
CA VAL A 70 -17.63 44.49 15.43
C VAL A 70 -18.73 43.73 16.16
N ILE A 71 -18.64 43.65 17.49
CA ILE A 71 -19.67 43.01 18.32
C ILE A 71 -20.47 44.11 19.01
N THR A 72 -21.68 44.38 18.52
CA THR A 72 -22.64 45.30 19.14
C THR A 72 -23.45 44.56 20.23
N PRO A 73 -23.76 45.20 21.39
CA PRO A 73 -24.48 44.55 22.50
C PRO A 73 -25.90 44.01 22.16
N GLU A 74 -26.48 44.39 21.03
CA GLU A 74 -27.85 44.00 20.63
C GLU A 74 -27.92 42.66 19.85
N SER A 75 -26.79 41.98 19.60
CA SER A 75 -26.75 40.72 18.83
C SER A 75 -27.08 39.46 19.67
N GLN A 76 -27.99 39.57 20.65
CA GLN A 76 -28.52 38.43 21.43
C GLN A 76 -30.00 38.11 21.12
N ALA A 77 -30.53 38.53 19.98
CA ALA A 77 -31.81 38.04 19.46
C ALA A 77 -31.57 36.86 18.48
N PRO A 78 -32.47 35.85 18.43
CA PRO A 78 -32.32 34.69 17.54
C PRO A 78 -32.30 35.15 16.06
N PRO A 79 -31.52 34.51 15.19
CA PRO A 79 -31.18 35.08 13.90
C PRO A 79 -32.41 35.12 12.98
N ARG A 80 -32.87 36.33 12.65
CA ARG A 80 -33.59 36.56 11.40
C ARG A 80 -32.58 36.49 10.26
N GLN A 81 -32.93 35.74 9.23
CA GLN A 81 -32.17 35.58 7.99
C GLN A 81 -31.84 36.96 7.40
N ILE A 82 -30.58 37.35 7.46
CA ILE A 82 -30.00 38.45 6.69
C ILE A 82 -28.80 37.88 5.93
N GLU A 83 -28.68 38.38 4.70
CA GLU A 83 -27.91 37.89 3.57
C GLU A 83 -26.48 37.41 3.87
N ILE A 84 -26.21 36.24 3.29
CA ILE A 84 -24.95 35.54 3.00
C ILE A 84 -23.71 36.46 3.10
N SER A 85 -23.08 36.53 4.28
CA SER A 85 -21.64 36.77 4.35
C SER A 85 -20.94 35.42 4.21
N GLU A 86 -20.02 35.27 3.26
CA GLU A 86 -19.24 34.05 3.09
C GLU A 86 -18.72 33.55 4.45
N PRO A 87 -19.02 32.30 4.85
CA PRO A 87 -18.56 31.78 6.12
C PRO A 87 -17.04 31.71 6.09
N VAL A 88 -16.39 32.29 7.11
CA VAL A 88 -14.93 32.15 7.30
C VAL A 88 -14.62 30.66 7.45
N HIS A 89 -14.16 30.03 6.37
CA HIS A 89 -13.81 28.62 6.37
C HIS A 89 -12.49 28.43 7.12
N ILE A 90 -12.55 27.85 8.30
CA ILE A 90 -11.35 27.34 8.96
C ILE A 90 -10.82 26.22 8.07
N LEU A 91 -9.61 26.40 7.51
CA LEU A 91 -8.90 25.37 6.76
C LEU A 91 -8.58 24.19 7.70
N SER A 92 -9.55 23.30 7.84
CA SER A 92 -9.48 22.07 8.61
C SER A 92 -9.19 20.90 7.67
N LYS A 93 -8.82 19.75 8.26
CA LYS A 93 -8.71 18.50 7.52
C LYS A 93 -10.04 18.17 6.83
N ASP A 94 -11.16 18.45 7.48
CA ASP A 94 -12.52 18.23 6.97
C ASP A 94 -12.85 19.16 5.81
N PHE A 95 -12.40 20.42 5.82
CA PHE A 95 -12.59 21.34 4.68
C PHE A 95 -12.00 20.76 3.38
N SER A 96 -10.78 20.22 3.44
CA SER A 96 -10.10 19.63 2.27
C SER A 96 -10.60 18.24 1.87
N ARG A 97 -11.44 17.61 2.69
CA ARG A 97 -11.84 16.19 2.56
C ARG A 97 -13.34 15.98 2.56
N THR A 98 -14.13 17.05 2.62
CA THR A 98 -15.57 16.97 2.47
C THR A 98 -15.87 16.72 1.00
N VAL A 99 -16.38 15.52 0.70
CA VAL A 99 -16.68 15.11 -0.68
C VAL A 99 -18.18 15.09 -0.89
N THR A 100 -18.64 15.77 -1.94
CA THR A 100 -20.05 15.78 -2.36
C THR A 100 -20.19 15.24 -3.78
N LYS A 101 -21.42 14.93 -4.20
CA LYS A 101 -21.72 14.49 -5.57
C LYS A 101 -21.29 15.54 -6.61
N GLU A 102 -21.57 16.81 -6.32
CA GLU A 102 -21.27 17.95 -7.19
C GLU A 102 -19.75 18.11 -7.38
N CYS A 103 -18.97 17.75 -6.36
CA CYS A 103 -17.51 17.72 -6.45
C CYS A 103 -17.04 16.71 -7.50
N PHE A 104 -17.54 15.47 -7.48
CA PHE A 104 -17.22 14.49 -8.51
C PHE A 104 -17.74 14.90 -9.88
N GLN A 105 -18.97 15.39 -9.99
CA GLN A 105 -19.52 15.87 -11.25
C GLN A 105 -18.63 16.95 -11.88
N SER A 106 -18.22 17.94 -11.09
CA SER A 106 -17.33 19.01 -11.55
C SER A 106 -15.97 18.48 -11.99
N LEU A 107 -15.36 17.57 -11.22
CA LEU A 107 -14.07 16.96 -11.58
C LEU A 107 -14.17 16.08 -12.84
N LEU A 108 -15.24 15.31 -12.98
CA LEU A 108 -15.50 14.48 -14.16
C LEU A 108 -15.72 15.34 -15.39
N SER A 109 -16.52 16.40 -15.30
CA SER A 109 -16.73 17.34 -16.40
C SER A 109 -15.43 18.04 -16.81
N LEU A 110 -14.62 18.48 -15.83
CA LEU A 110 -13.33 19.13 -16.09
C LEU A 110 -12.32 18.16 -16.72
N LEU A 111 -12.24 16.92 -16.23
CA LEU A 111 -11.38 15.89 -16.79
C LEU A 111 -11.81 15.52 -18.22
N GLN A 112 -13.11 15.33 -18.44
CA GLN A 112 -13.64 15.01 -19.76
C GLN A 112 -13.41 16.15 -20.75
N TRP A 113 -13.62 17.40 -20.34
CA TRP A 113 -13.33 18.58 -21.16
C TRP A 113 -11.84 18.71 -21.47
N SER A 114 -10.97 18.59 -20.46
CA SER A 114 -9.52 18.75 -20.65
C SER A 114 -8.94 17.64 -21.53
N TRP A 115 -9.36 16.39 -21.33
CA TRP A 115 -8.96 15.26 -22.19
C TRP A 115 -9.41 15.45 -23.63
N ASN A 116 -10.69 15.78 -23.86
CA ASN A 116 -11.19 15.97 -25.22
C ASN A 116 -10.52 17.17 -25.90
N THR A 117 -10.42 18.32 -25.22
CA THR A 117 -9.74 19.51 -25.75
C THR A 117 -8.29 19.22 -26.10
N PHE A 118 -7.58 18.47 -25.25
CA PHE A 118 -6.21 18.04 -25.53
C PHE A 118 -6.13 17.13 -26.77
N LYS A 119 -7.05 16.17 -26.93
CA LYS A 119 -7.13 15.33 -28.13
C LYS A 119 -7.31 16.17 -29.40
N TRP A 120 -8.25 17.12 -29.39
CA TRP A 120 -8.46 18.03 -30.52
C TRP A 120 -7.19 18.84 -30.83
N GLY A 121 -6.55 19.40 -29.80
CA GLY A 121 -5.32 20.19 -29.97
C GLY A 121 -4.17 19.39 -30.58
N VAL A 122 -4.05 18.11 -30.23
CA VAL A 122 -2.99 17.21 -30.74
C VAL A 122 -3.31 16.67 -32.15
N VAL A 123 -4.58 16.42 -32.49
CA VAL A 123 -4.99 15.80 -33.76
C VAL A 123 -5.24 16.82 -34.88
N GLU A 124 -5.86 17.96 -34.57
CA GLU A 124 -6.38 18.92 -35.56
C GLU A 124 -5.71 20.31 -35.55
N GLY A 125 -4.90 20.63 -34.53
CA GLY A 125 -4.18 21.90 -34.42
C GLY A 125 -3.16 22.20 -35.53
N GLN A 126 -3.07 21.34 -36.56
CA GLN A 126 -2.20 21.52 -37.72
C GLN A 126 -2.91 22.05 -38.98
N ASN A 127 -4.25 22.04 -39.05
CA ASN A 127 -4.95 22.33 -40.32
C ASN A 127 -5.81 23.60 -40.37
N ILE A 128 -6.19 24.27 -39.26
CA ILE A 128 -6.98 25.53 -39.31
C ILE A 128 -6.64 26.45 -38.12
N LYS A 129 -6.77 27.78 -38.35
CA LYS A 129 -6.65 29.03 -37.54
C LYS A 129 -6.53 29.03 -35.99
N ASN A 130 -6.75 27.94 -35.26
CA ASN A 130 -6.56 27.84 -33.80
C ASN A 130 -5.47 26.81 -33.49
N VAL A 131 -4.21 27.20 -33.67
CA VAL A 131 -3.06 26.38 -33.28
C VAL A 131 -2.92 26.47 -31.76
N TYR A 132 -3.23 25.40 -31.03
CA TYR A 132 -2.88 25.30 -29.62
C TYR A 132 -1.36 25.34 -29.49
N THR A 133 -0.86 26.29 -28.72
CA THR A 133 0.55 26.37 -28.35
C THR A 133 0.92 25.18 -27.47
N TYR A 134 2.21 24.82 -27.47
CA TYR A 134 2.73 23.76 -26.59
C TYR A 134 2.40 24.04 -25.10
N LEU A 135 2.48 25.31 -24.69
CA LEU A 135 2.14 25.75 -23.33
C LEU A 135 0.65 25.53 -23.00
N GLU A 136 -0.27 25.71 -23.95
CA GLU A 136 -1.69 25.42 -23.75
C GLU A 136 -1.94 23.91 -23.61
N LEU A 137 -1.22 23.08 -24.37
CA LEU A 137 -1.26 21.63 -24.21
C LEU A 137 -0.72 21.19 -22.84
N GLU A 138 0.39 21.78 -22.38
CA GLU A 138 0.92 21.54 -21.02
C GLU A 138 -0.07 21.94 -19.93
N ARG A 139 -0.78 23.06 -20.09
CA ARG A 139 -1.85 23.46 -19.16
C ARG A 139 -2.98 22.44 -19.12
N LEU A 140 -3.39 21.90 -20.27
CA LEU A 140 -4.41 20.84 -20.32
C LEU A 140 -3.94 19.54 -19.66
N VAL A 141 -2.67 19.15 -19.83
CA VAL A 141 -2.04 18.04 -19.09
C VAL A 141 -2.08 18.30 -17.59
N TYR A 142 -1.73 19.51 -17.13
CA TYR A 142 -1.78 19.88 -15.72
C TYR A 142 -3.19 19.76 -15.14
N ILE A 143 -4.19 20.31 -15.83
CA ILE A 143 -5.61 20.23 -15.43
C ILE A 143 -6.06 18.76 -15.33
N SER A 144 -5.69 17.95 -16.32
CA SER A 144 -6.03 16.52 -16.35
C SER A 144 -5.42 15.78 -15.15
N LYS A 145 -4.11 15.98 -14.89
CA LYS A 145 -3.41 15.35 -13.76
C LYS A 145 -3.94 15.82 -12.41
N ALA A 146 -4.22 17.10 -12.24
CA ALA A 146 -4.81 17.63 -11.02
C ALA A 146 -6.19 17.01 -10.75
N SER A 147 -7.02 16.91 -11.78
CA SER A 147 -8.36 16.31 -11.69
C SER A 147 -8.27 14.83 -11.30
N LEU A 148 -7.40 14.06 -11.95
CA LEU A 148 -7.14 12.65 -11.64
C LEU A 148 -6.64 12.41 -10.22
N ARG A 149 -5.77 13.29 -9.70
CA ARG A 149 -5.24 13.21 -8.32
C ARG A 149 -6.30 13.54 -7.27
N LEU A 150 -7.15 14.53 -7.53
CA LEU A 150 -8.27 14.85 -6.65
C LEU A 150 -9.29 13.72 -6.64
N ILE A 151 -9.67 13.18 -7.81
CA ILE A 151 -10.52 12.00 -7.92
C ILE A 151 -9.92 10.84 -7.10
N ARG A 152 -8.63 10.52 -7.29
CA ARG A 152 -7.94 9.48 -6.50
C ARG A 152 -8.06 9.72 -5.00
N THR A 153 -7.84 10.95 -4.57
CA THR A 153 -7.86 11.34 -3.15
C THR A 153 -9.26 11.20 -2.57
N TYR A 154 -10.28 11.70 -3.27
CA TYR A 154 -11.67 11.69 -2.80
C TYR A 154 -12.29 10.29 -2.82
N THR A 155 -12.02 9.48 -3.84
CA THR A 155 -12.44 8.07 -3.86
C THR A 155 -11.87 7.32 -2.66
N ASN A 156 -10.59 7.52 -2.34
CA ASN A 156 -9.93 6.86 -1.20
C ASN A 156 -10.30 7.46 0.17
N GLU A 157 -10.87 8.66 0.23
CA GLU A 157 -11.39 9.21 1.47
C GLU A 157 -12.79 8.65 1.78
N ILE A 158 -13.64 8.45 0.76
CA ILE A 158 -14.98 7.85 0.93
C ILE A 158 -14.88 6.33 1.10
N TYR A 159 -14.10 5.68 0.25
CA TYR A 159 -13.91 4.23 0.22
C TYR A 159 -12.43 3.91 0.36
N PRO A 160 -11.85 3.97 1.58
CA PRO A 160 -10.45 3.64 1.81
C PRO A 160 -10.15 2.16 1.53
N SER A 161 -8.95 1.89 1.00
CA SER A 161 -8.46 0.54 0.71
C SER A 161 -8.11 -0.28 1.96
N GLN A 162 -7.87 0.39 3.09
CA GLN A 162 -7.71 -0.21 4.43
C GLN A 162 -8.71 0.45 5.38
N ILE A 163 -9.55 -0.37 6.01
CA ILE A 163 -10.60 0.08 6.93
C ILE A 163 -9.94 0.37 8.28
N ASN A 164 -9.38 1.57 8.44
CA ASN A 164 -8.76 2.05 9.68
C ASN A 164 -9.53 3.21 10.33
N LYS A 165 -10.69 3.59 9.78
CA LYS A 165 -11.48 4.74 10.26
C LYS A 165 -12.92 4.33 10.55
N LYS A 166 -13.55 5.10 11.45
CA LYS A 166 -14.98 5.08 11.77
C LYS A 166 -15.82 4.99 10.50
N ILE A 167 -16.78 4.06 10.49
CA ILE A 167 -17.68 3.77 9.36
C ILE A 167 -18.35 5.08 8.90
N LEU A 168 -18.06 5.53 7.67
CA LEU A 168 -18.84 6.56 7.00
C LEU A 168 -20.15 5.94 6.51
N LEU A 169 -21.28 6.63 6.71
CA LEU A 169 -22.54 6.26 6.07
C LEU A 169 -22.39 6.32 4.55
N GLU A 170 -22.73 5.23 3.86
CA GLU A 170 -22.72 5.18 2.42
C GLU A 170 -23.79 6.09 1.80
N SER A 171 -23.48 6.68 0.65
CA SER A 171 -24.41 7.47 -0.15
C SER A 171 -24.53 6.85 -1.53
N VAL A 172 -25.76 6.55 -1.97
CA VAL A 172 -26.05 6.01 -3.32
C VAL A 172 -25.46 6.92 -4.39
N HIS A 173 -25.61 8.24 -4.26
CA HIS A 173 -25.09 9.20 -5.24
C HIS A 173 -23.56 9.26 -5.31
N LEU A 174 -22.89 9.04 -4.18
CA LEU A 174 -21.42 8.94 -4.19
C LEU A 174 -20.99 7.63 -4.85
N ALA A 175 -21.67 6.51 -4.58
CA ALA A 175 -21.41 5.23 -5.23
C ALA A 175 -21.64 5.29 -6.76
N GLU A 176 -22.72 5.94 -7.22
CA GLU A 176 -22.97 6.26 -8.64
C GLU A 176 -21.79 7.03 -9.25
N SER A 177 -21.32 8.06 -8.54
CA SER A 177 -20.18 8.90 -8.97
C SER A 177 -18.89 8.09 -9.10
N ILE A 178 -18.62 7.14 -8.20
CA ILE A 178 -17.48 6.21 -8.35
C ILE A 178 -17.64 5.36 -9.61
N GLY A 179 -18.87 4.97 -9.95
CA GLY A 179 -19.16 4.25 -11.19
C GLY A 179 -18.81 5.10 -12.41
N ASP A 180 -19.17 6.38 -12.41
CA ASP A 180 -18.89 7.31 -13.51
C ASP A 180 -17.38 7.58 -13.65
N VAL A 181 -16.67 7.72 -12.53
CA VAL A 181 -15.20 7.77 -12.51
C VAL A 181 -14.60 6.54 -13.19
N ARG A 182 -15.07 5.34 -12.84
CA ARG A 182 -14.60 4.09 -13.45
C ARG A 182 -14.81 4.09 -14.96
N SER A 183 -16.01 4.44 -15.43
CA SER A 183 -16.32 4.44 -16.88
C SER A 183 -15.48 5.46 -17.64
N LEU A 184 -15.28 6.67 -17.10
CA LEU A 184 -14.44 7.69 -17.73
C LEU A 184 -12.97 7.25 -17.82
N LEU A 185 -12.41 6.67 -16.76
CA LEU A 185 -11.03 6.17 -16.78
C LEU A 185 -10.86 5.02 -17.76
N LYS A 186 -11.83 4.08 -17.84
CA LYS A 186 -11.85 3.03 -18.87
C LYS A 186 -11.81 3.65 -20.27
N GLN A 187 -12.63 4.67 -20.53
CA GLN A 187 -12.65 5.37 -21.81
C GLN A 187 -11.30 6.04 -22.15
N ILE A 188 -10.68 6.74 -21.20
CA ILE A 188 -9.38 7.41 -21.41
C ILE A 188 -8.27 6.38 -21.68
N LEU A 189 -8.22 5.29 -20.90
CA LEU A 189 -7.18 4.27 -21.02
C LEU A 189 -7.31 3.45 -22.30
N SER A 190 -8.53 3.27 -22.82
CA SER A 190 -8.82 2.57 -24.08
C SER A 190 -8.82 3.47 -25.32
N ASP A 191 -8.31 4.71 -25.23
CA ASP A 191 -8.31 5.68 -26.35
C ASP A 191 -7.10 5.50 -27.31
N ASN A 192 -7.31 5.75 -28.61
CA ASN A 192 -6.42 5.36 -29.72
C ASN A 192 -5.40 6.45 -30.11
N LEU A 193 -5.36 7.54 -29.35
CA LEU A 193 -4.67 8.78 -29.70
C LEU A 193 -3.18 8.57 -30.05
N SER A 194 -2.45 7.74 -29.30
CA SER A 194 -1.01 7.51 -29.51
C SER A 194 -0.71 6.81 -30.83
N ILE A 195 -1.62 5.95 -31.32
CA ILE A 195 -1.43 5.17 -32.55
C ILE A 195 -1.65 6.07 -33.77
N SER A 196 -2.70 6.91 -33.75
CA SER A 196 -3.00 7.87 -34.81
C SER A 196 -1.82 8.80 -35.14
N LEU A 197 -1.06 9.21 -34.11
CA LEU A 197 0.13 10.05 -34.27
C LEU A 197 1.36 9.29 -34.79
N GLN A 198 1.47 7.98 -34.52
CA GLN A 198 2.57 7.18 -35.05
C GLN A 198 2.41 6.88 -36.55
N VAL A 199 1.18 6.78 -37.06
CA VAL A 199 0.90 6.55 -38.50
C VAL A 199 1.23 7.79 -39.35
N LYS A 200 1.08 9.00 -38.78
CA LYS A 200 1.38 10.29 -39.47
C LYS A 200 2.87 10.67 -39.48
N LYS A 201 3.79 9.77 -39.09
CA LYS A 201 5.25 10.03 -39.00
C LYS A 201 5.95 10.41 -40.33
N SER A 202 5.26 10.44 -41.47
CA SER A 202 5.92 10.62 -42.78
C SER A 202 6.36 12.04 -43.14
N SER A 203 6.12 13.10 -42.33
CA SER A 203 6.50 14.45 -42.79
C SER A 203 7.14 15.44 -41.79
N LYS A 204 7.03 15.31 -40.45
CA LYS A 204 7.66 16.28 -39.51
C LYS A 204 8.08 15.61 -38.19
N LEU A 205 9.39 15.42 -37.97
CA LEU A 205 9.94 14.54 -36.92
C LEU A 205 10.09 15.17 -35.51
N LYS A 206 10.09 16.51 -35.36
CA LYS A 206 10.44 17.17 -34.08
C LYS A 206 9.26 17.40 -33.11
N ASN A 207 8.08 17.82 -33.57
CA ASN A 207 6.92 18.08 -32.69
C ASN A 207 6.16 16.81 -32.26
N THR A 208 6.38 15.68 -32.93
CA THR A 208 5.66 14.43 -32.68
C THR A 208 6.12 13.76 -31.38
N ASN A 209 7.40 13.85 -31.03
CA ASN A 209 7.94 13.24 -29.82
C ASN A 209 7.49 13.97 -28.54
N SER A 210 7.41 15.31 -28.56
CA SER A 210 6.96 16.11 -27.42
C SER A 210 5.47 15.90 -27.13
N ASN A 211 4.63 15.80 -28.17
CA ASN A 211 3.20 15.51 -28.00
C ASN A 211 2.96 14.09 -27.46
N LEU A 212 3.76 13.11 -27.90
CA LEU A 212 3.69 11.75 -27.35
C LEU A 212 4.04 11.70 -25.86
N GLN A 213 5.00 12.52 -25.40
CA GLN A 213 5.32 12.64 -23.98
C GLN A 213 4.12 13.19 -23.18
N LEU A 214 3.50 14.29 -23.64
CA LEU A 214 2.32 14.87 -22.98
C LEU A 214 1.15 13.89 -22.90
N ILE A 215 0.93 13.08 -23.95
CA ILE A 215 -0.10 12.03 -23.94
C ILE A 215 0.23 10.96 -22.90
N ASN A 216 1.48 10.51 -22.86
CA ASN A 216 1.91 9.51 -21.89
C ASN A 216 1.77 10.01 -20.45
N ASP A 217 2.02 11.30 -20.18
CA ASP A 217 1.85 11.88 -18.85
C ASP A 217 0.39 11.82 -18.34
N ILE A 218 -0.60 12.04 -19.21
CA ILE A 218 -2.02 11.91 -18.86
C ILE A 218 -2.39 10.44 -18.67
N LEU A 219 -1.95 9.57 -19.58
CA LEU A 219 -2.24 8.14 -19.52
C LEU A 219 -1.60 7.46 -18.31
N GLU A 220 -0.39 7.86 -17.92
CA GLU A 220 0.30 7.36 -16.73
C GLU A 220 -0.43 7.79 -15.44
N GLU A 221 -0.84 9.06 -15.32
CA GLU A 221 -1.64 9.47 -14.16
C GLU A 221 -3.02 8.78 -14.15
N SER A 222 -3.62 8.55 -15.32
CA SER A 222 -4.88 7.78 -15.43
C SER A 222 -4.69 6.33 -14.97
N HIS A 223 -3.58 5.69 -15.36
CA HIS A 223 -3.20 4.36 -14.88
C HIS A 223 -3.05 4.34 -13.36
N ASN A 224 -2.29 5.29 -12.79
CA ASN A 224 -2.06 5.38 -11.35
C ASN A 224 -3.35 5.62 -10.56
N THR A 225 -4.23 6.49 -11.05
CA THR A 225 -5.54 6.72 -10.46
C THR A 225 -6.43 5.48 -10.55
N PHE A 226 -6.43 4.77 -11.68
CA PHE A 226 -7.20 3.54 -11.83
C PHE A 226 -6.75 2.46 -10.85
N VAL A 227 -5.44 2.20 -10.77
CA VAL A 227 -4.85 1.23 -9.85
C VAL A 227 -5.18 1.55 -8.40
N SER A 228 -5.02 2.83 -8.00
CA SER A 228 -5.26 3.27 -6.62
C SER A 228 -6.74 3.27 -6.21
N CYS A 229 -7.67 3.20 -7.15
CA CYS A 229 -9.12 3.18 -6.89
C CYS A 229 -9.74 1.82 -7.22
N PHE A 230 -8.94 0.82 -7.59
CA PHE A 230 -9.42 -0.47 -8.07
C PHE A 230 -10.31 -1.21 -7.07
N HIS A 231 -10.03 -1.10 -5.76
CA HIS A 231 -10.86 -1.68 -4.71
C HIS A 231 -12.25 -1.04 -4.63
N ALA A 232 -12.41 0.22 -5.02
CA ALA A 232 -13.71 0.89 -5.08
C ALA A 232 -14.44 0.59 -6.40
N PHE A 233 -13.70 0.40 -7.50
CA PHE A 233 -14.26 0.07 -8.82
C PHE A 233 -14.73 -1.38 -8.94
N TYR A 234 -14.04 -2.29 -8.24
CA TYR A 234 -14.32 -3.72 -8.22
C TYR A 234 -14.25 -4.20 -6.76
N PRO A 235 -15.26 -3.88 -5.93
CA PRO A 235 -15.22 -4.15 -4.50
C PRO A 235 -15.15 -5.64 -4.16
N THR A 236 -15.81 -6.50 -4.93
CA THR A 236 -15.85 -7.94 -4.67
C THR A 236 -14.80 -8.73 -5.46
N ALA A 237 -14.47 -9.93 -4.97
CA ALA A 237 -13.65 -10.89 -5.70
C ALA A 237 -14.23 -11.24 -7.09
N PHE A 238 -15.54 -11.46 -7.14
CA PHE A 238 -16.26 -11.76 -8.38
C PHE A 238 -16.09 -10.65 -9.42
N LEU A 239 -16.29 -9.38 -9.04
CA LEU A 239 -16.15 -8.25 -9.95
C LEU A 239 -14.71 -8.08 -10.47
N LYS A 240 -13.71 -8.35 -9.61
CA LYS A 240 -12.29 -8.33 -10.03
C LYS A 240 -12.01 -9.45 -11.05
N TRP A 241 -12.57 -10.63 -10.84
CA TRP A 241 -12.44 -11.77 -11.73
C TRP A 241 -13.11 -11.54 -13.09
N THR A 242 -14.38 -11.13 -13.10
CA THR A 242 -15.13 -10.91 -14.34
C THR A 242 -14.49 -9.81 -15.18
N CYS A 243 -14.05 -8.71 -14.57
CA CYS A 243 -13.35 -7.65 -15.28
C CYS A 243 -12.09 -8.14 -16.00
N LEU A 244 -11.31 -9.04 -15.38
CA LEU A 244 -10.12 -9.60 -16.02
C LEU A 244 -10.51 -10.46 -17.23
N CYS A 245 -11.52 -11.32 -17.07
CA CYS A 245 -12.01 -12.18 -18.15
C CYS A 245 -12.58 -11.38 -19.34
N ASP A 246 -13.34 -10.32 -19.07
CA ASP A 246 -13.91 -9.45 -20.10
C ASP A 246 -12.80 -8.77 -20.91
N LEU A 247 -11.78 -8.20 -20.25
CA LEU A 247 -10.65 -7.55 -20.93
C LEU A 247 -9.80 -8.53 -21.73
N LEU A 248 -9.59 -9.75 -21.24
CA LEU A 248 -8.89 -10.79 -22.00
C LEU A 248 -9.69 -11.20 -23.25
N THR A 249 -11.03 -11.25 -23.14
CA THR A 249 -11.92 -11.53 -24.27
C THR A 249 -11.87 -10.42 -25.33
N GLU A 250 -11.84 -9.16 -24.89
CA GLU A 250 -11.67 -8.01 -25.81
C GLU A 250 -10.36 -8.09 -26.58
N ILE A 251 -9.26 -8.40 -25.90
CA ILE A 251 -7.94 -8.51 -26.54
C ILE A 251 -7.87 -9.67 -27.54
N ASP A 252 -8.51 -10.81 -27.27
CA ASP A 252 -8.59 -11.92 -28.24
C ASP A 252 -9.33 -11.51 -29.51
N LYS A 253 -10.44 -10.75 -29.37
CA LYS A 253 -11.19 -10.22 -30.51
C LYS A 253 -10.36 -9.21 -31.32
N GLU A 254 -9.63 -8.33 -30.63
CA GLU A 254 -8.67 -7.39 -31.24
C GLU A 254 -7.49 -8.09 -31.93
N GLY A 255 -7.11 -9.30 -31.51
CA GLY A 255 -6.05 -10.08 -32.18
C GLY A 255 -6.44 -10.63 -33.56
N THR A 256 -7.75 -10.77 -33.82
CA THR A 256 -8.27 -11.44 -35.04
C THR A 256 -8.57 -10.44 -36.17
N LEU A 257 -8.89 -9.20 -35.81
CA LEU A 257 -9.08 -8.07 -36.72
C LEU A 257 -7.85 -7.18 -36.54
N GLN A 258 -7.18 -6.71 -37.59
CA GLN A 258 -5.96 -5.87 -37.48
C GLN A 258 -6.24 -4.44 -36.92
N SER A 259 -6.95 -4.37 -35.79
CA SER A 259 -7.59 -3.21 -35.20
C SER A 259 -7.11 -3.04 -33.75
N SER A 260 -6.11 -2.17 -33.60
CA SER A 260 -5.83 -1.26 -32.46
C SER A 260 -5.74 -1.82 -31.03
N SER A 261 -4.59 -1.60 -30.36
CA SER A 261 -4.18 -2.08 -29.03
C SER A 261 -4.88 -1.39 -27.83
N ASN A 262 -6.20 -1.29 -27.85
CA ASN A 262 -6.91 -0.32 -27.00
C ASN A 262 -7.07 -0.86 -25.58
N SER A 263 -7.49 -2.12 -25.45
CA SER A 263 -7.71 -2.75 -24.15
C SER A 263 -6.41 -3.16 -23.43
N GLN A 264 -5.24 -3.09 -24.08
CA GLN A 264 -3.96 -3.48 -23.47
C GLN A 264 -3.52 -2.57 -22.32
N ARG A 265 -3.77 -1.25 -22.40
CA ARG A 265 -3.41 -0.32 -21.31
C ARG A 265 -4.29 -0.51 -20.09
N LEU A 266 -5.60 -0.64 -20.33
CA LEU A 266 -6.57 -0.91 -19.29
C LEU A 266 -6.31 -2.27 -18.63
N LEU A 267 -6.02 -3.32 -19.42
CA LEU A 267 -5.59 -4.60 -18.88
C LEU A 267 -4.31 -4.46 -18.05
N SER A 268 -3.32 -3.69 -18.51
CA SER A 268 -2.11 -3.46 -17.72
C SER A 268 -2.42 -2.79 -16.37
N ALA A 269 -3.40 -1.88 -16.30
CA ALA A 269 -3.82 -1.26 -15.04
C ALA A 269 -4.53 -2.27 -14.13
N VAL A 270 -5.40 -3.12 -14.67
CA VAL A 270 -6.08 -4.19 -13.91
C VAL A 270 -5.06 -5.20 -13.37
N LEU A 271 -4.12 -5.67 -14.19
CA LEU A 271 -3.06 -6.59 -13.74
C LEU A 271 -2.17 -5.96 -12.66
N CYS A 272 -1.81 -4.68 -12.81
CA CYS A 272 -1.06 -3.95 -11.79
C CYS A 272 -1.83 -3.86 -10.47
N ALA A 273 -3.13 -3.54 -10.52
CA ALA A 273 -3.97 -3.46 -9.33
C ALA A 273 -4.20 -4.80 -8.64
N LEU A 274 -4.35 -5.89 -9.41
CA LEU A 274 -4.44 -7.24 -8.87
C LEU A 274 -3.15 -7.69 -8.16
N CYS A 275 -2.00 -7.10 -8.52
CA CYS A 275 -0.73 -7.36 -7.82
C CYS A 275 -0.65 -6.68 -6.44
N ALA A 276 -1.62 -5.86 -6.04
CA ALA A 276 -1.58 -5.14 -4.77
C ALA A 276 -1.73 -6.08 -3.55
N PRO A 277 -0.97 -5.87 -2.45
CA PRO A 277 -0.96 -6.75 -1.27
C PRO A 277 -2.34 -6.98 -0.65
N ASN A 278 -3.23 -5.99 -0.72
CA ASN A 278 -4.60 -6.07 -0.21
C ASN A 278 -5.56 -6.92 -1.08
N VAL A 279 -5.17 -7.32 -2.29
CA VAL A 279 -5.96 -8.22 -3.12
C VAL A 279 -5.55 -9.66 -2.84
N ARG A 280 -6.50 -10.47 -2.35
CA ARG A 280 -6.31 -11.89 -2.09
C ARG A 280 -6.62 -12.69 -3.36
N LEU A 281 -5.58 -13.09 -4.11
CA LEU A 281 -5.76 -13.78 -5.40
C LEU A 281 -6.38 -15.15 -5.25
N ARG A 282 -6.05 -15.88 -4.17
CA ARG A 282 -6.65 -17.19 -3.86
C ARG A 282 -8.18 -17.17 -3.66
N SER A 283 -8.75 -16.05 -3.23
CA SER A 283 -10.21 -15.88 -3.12
C SER A 283 -10.81 -15.12 -4.30
N THR A 284 -9.96 -14.47 -5.12
CA THR A 284 -10.39 -13.76 -6.33
C THR A 284 -10.53 -14.71 -7.50
N PHE A 285 -9.62 -15.68 -7.62
CA PHE A 285 -9.56 -16.60 -8.75
C PHE A 285 -10.07 -18.01 -8.36
N PRO A 286 -10.77 -18.73 -9.26
CA PRO A 286 -11.22 -20.10 -9.03
C PRO A 286 -10.06 -21.12 -9.12
N LEU A 287 -9.03 -20.97 -8.27
CA LEU A 287 -7.80 -21.79 -8.32
C LEU A 287 -8.00 -23.21 -7.79
N LEU A 288 -8.87 -23.36 -6.78
CA LEU A 288 -9.06 -24.60 -6.02
C LEU A 288 -10.41 -25.27 -6.34
N GLY A 289 -10.96 -25.08 -7.54
CA GLY A 289 -12.20 -25.76 -7.95
C GLY A 289 -13.46 -25.40 -7.15
N SER A 290 -13.36 -24.50 -6.15
CA SER A 290 -14.49 -23.78 -5.61
C SER A 290 -14.96 -22.83 -6.70
N ASN A 291 -16.20 -23.02 -7.14
CA ASN A 291 -16.91 -22.00 -7.91
C ASN A 291 -16.81 -20.72 -7.07
N VAL A 292 -16.19 -19.66 -7.60
CA VAL A 292 -16.43 -18.31 -7.08
C VAL A 292 -17.95 -18.17 -7.11
N SER A 293 -18.57 -18.23 -5.93
CA SER A 293 -19.94 -18.68 -5.73
C SER A 293 -20.89 -18.08 -6.77
N ALA A 294 -21.26 -18.89 -7.76
CA ALA A 294 -22.48 -18.65 -8.54
C ALA A 294 -23.73 -18.67 -7.62
N ASP A 295 -23.56 -19.13 -6.37
CA ASP A 295 -24.56 -19.18 -5.31
C ASP A 295 -24.74 -17.87 -4.52
N SER A 296 -24.03 -16.77 -4.84
CA SER A 296 -24.59 -15.46 -4.51
C SER A 296 -25.60 -15.11 -5.60
N SER A 297 -26.87 -15.38 -5.31
CA SER A 297 -28.07 -15.12 -6.09
C SER A 297 -28.31 -13.64 -6.46
N LEU A 298 -27.33 -12.98 -7.09
CA LEU A 298 -27.47 -11.65 -7.69
C LEU A 298 -27.94 -11.71 -9.15
N HIS A 299 -28.32 -12.89 -9.63
CA HIS A 299 -28.68 -13.13 -11.03
C HIS A 299 -30.12 -12.80 -11.42
N ARG A 300 -30.95 -12.18 -10.57
CA ARG A 300 -32.27 -11.69 -11.00
C ARG A 300 -32.73 -10.47 -10.19
N GLY A 301 -32.70 -9.31 -10.82
CA GLY A 301 -33.49 -8.13 -10.42
C GLY A 301 -32.78 -7.18 -9.46
N LEU A 302 -31.79 -6.43 -9.95
CA LEU A 302 -31.33 -5.21 -9.29
C LEU A 302 -31.67 -4.03 -10.20
N SER A 303 -32.75 -3.32 -9.87
CA SER A 303 -33.08 -2.02 -10.43
C SER A 303 -32.78 -0.97 -9.34
N PRO A 304 -32.09 0.15 -9.62
CA PRO A 304 -31.73 1.15 -8.60
C PRO A 304 -32.91 1.91 -7.99
N SER A 305 -34.15 1.58 -8.34
CA SER A 305 -35.32 2.36 -7.96
C SER A 305 -36.58 1.50 -7.98
N ASP A 306 -36.97 0.97 -6.81
CA ASP A 306 -38.36 0.73 -6.46
C ASP A 306 -38.50 0.85 -4.93
N ASN A 307 -39.12 1.94 -4.49
CA ASN A 307 -39.24 2.33 -3.08
C ASN A 307 -40.30 1.52 -2.29
N THR A 308 -40.65 0.31 -2.73
CA THR A 308 -41.68 -0.51 -2.06
C THR A 308 -41.37 -2.00 -2.19
N GLY A 309 -40.67 -2.55 -1.20
CA GLY A 309 -40.48 -4.00 -1.04
C GLY A 309 -39.01 -4.40 -0.94
N LEU A 310 -38.50 -4.43 0.29
CA LEU A 310 -37.17 -4.95 0.64
C LEU A 310 -36.94 -6.36 0.06
N PRO A 311 -35.91 -6.61 -0.76
CA PRO A 311 -35.22 -7.87 -0.72
C PRO A 311 -34.11 -7.74 0.32
N MET A 312 -34.35 -8.28 1.52
CA MET A 312 -33.30 -8.42 2.52
C MET A 312 -32.17 -9.27 1.92
N MET A 313 -30.95 -8.74 1.94
CA MET A 313 -29.73 -9.55 1.81
C MET A 313 -29.86 -10.74 2.77
N SER A 314 -29.66 -11.97 2.28
CA SER A 314 -29.52 -13.13 3.16
C SER A 314 -28.35 -12.87 4.10
N GLY A 315 -28.61 -12.87 5.41
CA GLY A 315 -27.74 -12.32 6.46
C GLY A 315 -26.43 -13.08 6.75
N SER A 316 -25.77 -13.67 5.75
CA SER A 316 -24.49 -14.37 5.93
C SER A 316 -23.26 -13.61 5.42
N ASP A 317 -23.40 -12.65 4.50
CA ASP A 317 -22.25 -11.89 3.94
C ASP A 317 -22.53 -10.38 3.86
N SER A 318 -22.50 -9.69 5.01
CA SER A 318 -22.57 -8.23 5.05
C SER A 318 -21.21 -7.65 4.60
N HIS A 319 -21.06 -7.33 3.31
CA HIS A 319 -19.90 -6.60 2.80
C HIS A 319 -19.78 -5.24 3.51
N HIS A 320 -18.57 -4.70 3.68
CA HIS A 320 -18.35 -3.44 4.42
C HIS A 320 -18.97 -2.21 3.74
N TYR A 321 -19.12 -2.26 2.42
CA TYR A 321 -19.74 -1.23 1.57
C TYR A 321 -20.84 -1.85 0.68
N PRO A 322 -22.02 -2.20 1.24
CA PRO A 322 -23.08 -2.87 0.49
C PRO A 322 -23.63 -2.03 -0.67
N ILE A 323 -23.82 -0.70 -0.49
CA ILE A 323 -24.36 0.17 -1.54
C ILE A 323 -23.38 0.24 -2.72
N LEU A 324 -22.09 0.41 -2.43
CA LEU A 324 -21.06 0.40 -3.48
C LEU A 324 -21.05 -0.92 -4.25
N VAL A 325 -21.15 -2.05 -3.55
CA VAL A 325 -21.18 -3.39 -4.18
C VAL A 325 -22.38 -3.53 -5.11
N GLU A 326 -23.57 -3.13 -4.67
CA GLU A 326 -24.79 -3.19 -5.48
C GLU A 326 -24.65 -2.34 -6.74
N GLN A 327 -24.23 -1.07 -6.60
CA GLN A 327 -24.06 -0.14 -7.71
C GLN A 327 -23.00 -0.61 -8.72
N MET A 328 -21.84 -1.08 -8.24
CA MET A 328 -20.79 -1.60 -9.12
C MET A 328 -21.18 -2.91 -9.80
N SER A 329 -21.97 -3.75 -9.14
CA SER A 329 -22.49 -4.98 -9.73
C SER A 329 -23.47 -4.67 -10.85
N TYR A 330 -24.44 -3.80 -10.61
CA TYR A 330 -25.40 -3.34 -11.62
C TYR A 330 -24.69 -2.71 -12.83
N LYS A 331 -23.78 -1.76 -12.58
CA LYS A 331 -23.05 -1.08 -13.66
C LYS A 331 -22.18 -2.04 -14.47
N SER A 332 -21.57 -3.03 -13.84
CA SER A 332 -20.78 -4.06 -14.56
C SER A 332 -21.68 -4.96 -15.42
N GLN A 333 -22.88 -5.32 -14.96
CA GLN A 333 -23.85 -6.09 -15.75
C GLN A 333 -24.33 -5.31 -16.99
N MET A 334 -24.53 -3.99 -16.86
CA MET A 334 -24.91 -3.13 -17.98
C MET A 334 -23.78 -2.95 -19.02
N GLU A 335 -22.53 -2.92 -18.57
CA GLU A 335 -21.35 -2.80 -19.44
C GLU A 335 -20.98 -4.14 -20.12
N SER A 336 -21.22 -5.28 -19.46
CA SER A 336 -20.83 -6.60 -19.98
C SER A 336 -21.75 -7.06 -21.10
N SER A 337 -21.22 -7.16 -22.33
CA SER A 337 -21.91 -7.79 -23.47
C SER A 337 -21.88 -9.32 -23.43
N CYS A 338 -21.10 -9.90 -22.51
CA CYS A 338 -20.91 -11.34 -22.38
C CYS A 338 -21.77 -11.87 -21.22
N SER A 339 -22.87 -12.54 -21.57
CA SER A 339 -23.74 -13.22 -20.63
C SER A 339 -23.02 -14.42 -19.99
N GLY A 340 -22.56 -14.27 -18.76
CA GLY A 340 -22.38 -15.40 -17.82
C GLY A 340 -21.30 -16.45 -18.16
N LEU A 341 -20.34 -16.16 -19.04
CA LEU A 341 -19.20 -17.07 -19.24
C LEU A 341 -18.26 -17.03 -18.03
N SER A 342 -18.36 -18.01 -17.15
CA SER A 342 -17.31 -18.28 -16.16
C SER A 342 -16.19 -19.07 -16.82
N TRP A 343 -15.05 -18.41 -17.05
CA TRP A 343 -13.88 -19.07 -17.61
C TRP A 343 -13.23 -19.99 -16.57
N PRO A 344 -12.72 -21.16 -16.94
CA PRO A 344 -11.86 -21.91 -16.03
C PRO A 344 -10.51 -21.19 -15.88
N TRP A 345 -9.91 -21.24 -14.68
CA TRP A 345 -8.59 -20.63 -14.42
C TRP A 345 -7.53 -21.06 -15.44
N LYS A 346 -7.56 -22.30 -15.90
CA LYS A 346 -6.60 -22.83 -16.88
C LYS A 346 -6.61 -22.03 -18.19
N GLU A 347 -7.79 -21.65 -18.68
CA GLU A 347 -7.91 -20.86 -19.92
C GLU A 347 -7.43 -19.42 -19.74
N VAL A 348 -7.65 -18.83 -18.57
CA VAL A 348 -7.12 -17.51 -18.22
C VAL A 348 -5.60 -17.55 -18.10
N LEU A 349 -5.05 -18.58 -17.43
CA LEU A 349 -3.61 -18.82 -17.31
C LEU A 349 -2.93 -18.91 -18.68
N GLU A 350 -3.51 -19.66 -19.63
CA GLU A 350 -2.95 -19.80 -20.97
C GLU A 350 -2.86 -18.46 -21.72
N ARG A 351 -3.85 -17.59 -21.56
CA ARG A 351 -3.84 -16.25 -22.19
C ARG A 351 -2.91 -15.29 -21.49
N LEU A 352 -2.83 -15.31 -20.16
CA LEU A 352 -1.85 -14.54 -19.41
C LEU A 352 -0.42 -14.93 -19.83
N LEU A 353 -0.16 -16.23 -19.99
CA LEU A 353 1.12 -16.72 -20.52
C LEU A 353 1.34 -16.27 -21.97
N HIS A 354 0.32 -16.30 -22.82
CA HIS A 354 0.41 -15.80 -24.18
C HIS A 354 0.80 -14.31 -24.23
N LEU A 355 0.23 -13.46 -23.38
CA LEU A 355 0.60 -12.05 -23.26
C LEU A 355 2.08 -11.84 -22.85
N VAL A 356 2.65 -12.78 -22.10
CA VAL A 356 4.07 -12.76 -21.73
C VAL A 356 4.96 -13.24 -22.87
N THR A 357 4.56 -14.31 -23.57
CA THR A 357 5.39 -14.96 -24.58
C THR A 357 5.29 -14.33 -25.98
N ASP A 358 4.13 -13.84 -26.38
CA ASP A 358 3.85 -13.35 -27.74
C ASP A 358 4.79 -12.22 -28.19
N PRO A 359 5.10 -11.19 -27.37
CA PRO A 359 6.08 -10.17 -27.76
C PRO A 359 7.47 -10.74 -28.07
N VAL A 360 7.88 -11.78 -27.35
CA VAL A 360 9.17 -12.44 -27.55
C VAL A 360 9.14 -13.28 -28.83
N VAL A 361 8.09 -14.08 -29.02
CA VAL A 361 7.88 -14.88 -30.25
C VAL A 361 7.90 -13.98 -31.48
N LYS A 362 7.16 -12.88 -31.45
CA LYS A 362 7.09 -11.91 -32.55
C LYS A 362 8.43 -11.24 -32.84
N SER A 363 9.22 -10.94 -31.81
CA SER A 363 10.57 -10.37 -31.97
C SER A 363 11.54 -11.39 -32.57
N LEU A 364 11.45 -12.67 -32.16
CA LEU A 364 12.22 -13.76 -32.74
C LEU A 364 11.84 -14.04 -34.21
N GLN A 365 10.59 -13.82 -34.58
CA GLN A 365 10.09 -13.95 -35.95
C GLN A 365 10.29 -12.68 -36.82
N GLN A 366 11.04 -11.69 -36.33
CA GLN A 366 11.26 -10.39 -37.01
C GLN A 366 9.97 -9.63 -37.37
N SER A 367 8.86 -9.92 -36.70
CA SER A 367 7.62 -9.17 -36.88
C SER A 367 7.66 -7.88 -36.03
N LYS A 368 7.06 -6.80 -36.54
CA LYS A 368 7.03 -5.52 -35.81
C LYS A 368 6.25 -5.70 -34.50
N THR A 369 6.93 -5.51 -33.38
CA THR A 369 6.33 -5.49 -32.05
C THR A 369 6.31 -4.07 -31.50
N SER A 370 5.18 -3.67 -30.94
CA SER A 370 5.09 -2.50 -30.06
C SER A 370 4.44 -2.94 -28.75
N PRO A 371 5.10 -3.82 -27.95
CA PRO A 371 4.52 -4.28 -26.72
C PRO A 371 4.46 -3.11 -25.74
N LEU A 372 3.34 -2.96 -25.04
CA LEU A 372 3.26 -2.03 -23.92
C LEU A 372 4.17 -2.56 -22.80
N PRO A 373 5.30 -1.90 -22.46
CA PRO A 373 6.31 -2.51 -21.58
C PRO A 373 5.76 -2.86 -20.18
N GLY A 374 4.77 -2.09 -19.70
CA GLY A 374 4.09 -2.37 -18.44
C GLY A 374 3.28 -3.67 -18.44
N LEU A 375 2.63 -4.04 -19.55
CA LEU A 375 1.67 -5.14 -19.58
C LEU A 375 2.31 -6.49 -19.23
N THR A 376 3.39 -6.84 -19.95
CA THR A 376 4.15 -8.08 -19.73
C THR A 376 4.71 -8.15 -18.31
N LYS A 377 5.24 -7.03 -17.81
CA LYS A 377 5.76 -6.93 -16.44
C LYS A 377 4.68 -7.23 -15.40
N HIS A 378 3.54 -6.53 -15.45
CA HIS A 378 2.46 -6.75 -14.47
C HIS A 378 1.87 -8.16 -14.56
N CYS A 379 1.78 -8.73 -15.77
CA CYS A 379 1.36 -10.13 -15.95
C CYS A 379 2.32 -11.11 -15.26
N CYS A 380 3.64 -10.96 -15.44
CA CYS A 380 4.63 -11.79 -14.76
C CYS A 380 4.52 -11.69 -13.23
N HIS A 381 4.35 -10.49 -12.68
CA HIS A 381 4.18 -10.30 -11.23
C HIS A 381 2.90 -10.95 -10.71
N LEU A 382 1.79 -10.84 -11.45
CA LEU A 382 0.53 -11.48 -11.08
C LEU A 382 0.68 -13.00 -11.03
N LEU A 383 1.24 -13.61 -12.08
CA LEU A 383 1.45 -15.05 -12.16
C LEU A 383 2.38 -15.54 -11.04
N ALA A 384 3.49 -14.87 -10.80
CA ALA A 384 4.39 -15.18 -9.70
C ALA A 384 3.69 -15.09 -8.33
N ARG A 385 2.87 -14.06 -8.11
CA ARG A 385 2.12 -13.87 -6.88
C ARG A 385 1.04 -14.94 -6.67
N VAL A 386 0.36 -15.39 -7.73
CA VAL A 386 -0.57 -16.53 -7.62
C VAL A 386 0.16 -17.79 -7.15
N VAL A 387 1.35 -18.08 -7.72
CA VAL A 387 2.17 -19.21 -7.24
C VAL A 387 2.57 -19.01 -5.78
N ALA A 388 3.02 -17.81 -5.40
CA ALA A 388 3.39 -17.49 -4.03
C ALA A 388 2.23 -17.70 -3.03
N GLU A 389 1.03 -17.22 -3.35
CA GLU A 389 -0.16 -17.39 -2.51
C GLU A 389 -0.59 -18.87 -2.40
N LEU A 390 -0.47 -19.66 -3.48
CA LEU A 390 -0.75 -21.10 -3.47
C LEU A 390 0.28 -21.88 -2.64
N VAL A 391 1.58 -21.54 -2.75
CA VAL A 391 2.62 -22.18 -1.94
C VAL A 391 2.49 -21.81 -0.48
N HIS A 392 2.19 -20.55 -0.18
CA HIS A 392 1.91 -20.12 1.19
C HIS A 392 0.73 -20.90 1.78
N GLN A 393 -0.32 -21.17 0.98
CA GLN A 393 -1.45 -21.98 1.39
C GLN A 393 -1.09 -23.44 1.76
N CYS A 394 0.05 -23.94 1.28
CA CYS A 394 0.50 -25.31 1.55
C CYS A 394 1.28 -25.46 2.86
N ASN A 395 1.85 -24.36 3.38
CA ASN A 395 2.80 -24.39 4.51
C ASN A 395 2.30 -23.67 5.75
N ALA A 396 1.33 -22.78 5.60
CA ALA A 396 0.90 -21.95 6.70
C ALA A 396 -0.06 -22.68 7.64
N THR A 397 0.11 -22.43 8.92
CA THR A 397 -0.90 -22.75 9.94
C THR A 397 -2.10 -21.79 9.77
N GLU A 398 -3.32 -22.18 10.14
CA GLU A 398 -4.51 -21.31 9.95
C GLU A 398 -4.30 -19.89 10.50
N ASP A 399 -3.51 -19.74 11.58
CA ASP A 399 -3.13 -18.46 12.17
C ASP A 399 -2.22 -17.60 11.26
N GLU A 400 -1.28 -18.19 10.53
CA GLU A 400 -0.36 -17.47 9.61
C GLU A 400 -1.03 -17.11 8.28
N LEU A 401 -1.87 -18.00 7.73
CA LEU A 401 -2.68 -17.76 6.53
C LEU A 401 -3.63 -16.57 6.67
N GLN A 402 -4.04 -16.31 7.91
CA GLN A 402 -4.90 -15.19 8.27
C GLN A 402 -4.08 -13.96 8.67
N SER A 403 -2.87 -14.12 9.21
CA SER A 403 -2.00 -13.00 9.61
C SER A 403 -1.34 -12.28 8.43
N GLY A 404 -1.10 -12.97 7.30
CA GLY A 404 -0.71 -12.33 6.03
C GLY A 404 -1.87 -11.69 5.25
N CYS A 405 -3.09 -11.77 5.78
CA CYS A 405 -4.33 -11.31 5.16
C CYS A 405 -4.90 -10.15 5.98
N GLY A 406 -5.66 -9.25 5.36
CA GLY A 406 -6.35 -8.14 6.02
C GLY A 406 -7.34 -8.57 7.10
N ARG A 407 -6.85 -9.03 8.26
CA ARG A 407 -7.61 -8.96 9.50
C ARG A 407 -7.91 -7.48 9.69
N ILE A 408 -9.19 -7.12 9.60
CA ILE A 408 -9.61 -5.76 9.88
C ILE A 408 -9.27 -5.53 11.35
N LEU A 409 -8.33 -4.62 11.61
CA LEU A 409 -8.00 -4.23 12.97
C LEU A 409 -9.20 -3.46 13.51
N HIS A 410 -9.99 -4.12 14.33
CA HIS A 410 -11.08 -3.49 15.04
C HIS A 410 -10.53 -2.75 16.25
N MET A 411 -11.18 -1.64 16.57
CA MET A 411 -10.95 -0.90 17.79
C MET A 411 -12.30 -0.79 18.50
N THR A 412 -12.35 -1.16 19.78
CA THR A 412 -13.57 -0.97 20.56
C THR A 412 -13.91 0.53 20.62
N PRO A 413 -15.20 0.91 20.71
CA PRO A 413 -15.54 2.23 21.20
C PRO A 413 -14.83 2.50 22.54
N SER A 414 -14.60 3.77 22.85
CA SER A 414 -14.09 4.14 24.17
C SER A 414 -15.01 3.59 25.25
N ARG A 415 -14.45 2.85 26.21
CA ARG A 415 -15.20 2.42 27.40
C ARG A 415 -15.61 3.59 28.30
N PHE A 416 -15.15 4.80 28.02
CA PHE A 416 -15.52 6.02 28.74
C PHE A 416 -16.44 6.92 27.91
N THR A 417 -17.47 7.46 28.54
CA THR A 417 -18.39 8.44 27.93
C THR A 417 -17.81 9.86 27.87
N ARG A 418 -16.81 10.18 28.70
CA ARG A 418 -16.16 11.49 28.73
C ARG A 418 -14.64 11.34 28.81
N THR A 419 -13.92 12.28 28.22
CA THR A 419 -12.46 12.39 28.35
C THR A 419 -12.13 13.70 29.06
N ASN A 420 -11.34 13.62 30.12
CA ASN A 420 -10.78 14.77 30.80
C ASN A 420 -9.44 15.17 30.16
N GLN A 421 -9.45 16.31 29.46
CA GLN A 421 -8.29 16.86 28.76
C GLN A 421 -7.41 17.75 29.66
N SER A 422 -7.75 17.90 30.94
CA SER A 422 -7.02 18.75 31.88
C SER A 422 -5.67 18.15 32.33
N ARG A 423 -5.33 16.97 31.81
CA ARG A 423 -4.06 16.25 32.08
C ARG A 423 -3.76 16.14 33.58
N THR A 424 -4.73 15.62 34.33
CA THR A 424 -4.64 15.49 35.79
C THR A 424 -4.26 14.08 36.25
N TRP A 425 -4.25 13.09 35.34
CA TRP A 425 -3.93 11.71 35.69
C TRP A 425 -2.44 11.50 35.84
N ASN A 426 -2.01 11.02 37.00
CA ASN A 426 -0.60 10.75 37.26
C ASN A 426 -0.24 9.38 36.67
N THR A 427 0.94 9.25 36.05
CA THR A 427 1.47 7.95 35.59
C THR A 427 1.90 7.06 36.76
N GLY A 428 2.01 7.64 37.96
CA GLY A 428 2.39 6.91 39.16
C GLY A 428 3.83 6.39 39.10
N ASN A 429 4.66 6.96 38.21
CA ASN A 429 6.04 6.54 37.95
C ASN A 429 6.19 5.01 37.79
N GLY A 430 5.36 4.42 36.93
CA GLY A 430 5.34 2.97 36.69
C GLY A 430 4.37 2.18 37.56
N SER A 431 3.60 2.84 38.42
CA SER A 431 2.47 2.20 39.11
C SER A 431 1.45 1.72 38.07
N PRO A 432 0.98 0.46 38.14
CA PRO A 432 0.16 -0.11 37.08
C PRO A 432 -1.28 0.44 37.08
N ASP A 433 -1.72 0.89 35.92
CA ASP A 433 -3.13 1.00 35.57
C ASP A 433 -3.59 -0.34 34.97
N ALA A 434 -4.69 -0.91 35.48
CA ALA A 434 -5.18 -2.18 34.94
C ALA A 434 -6.71 -2.23 34.83
N ILE A 435 -7.20 -2.98 33.85
CA ILE A 435 -8.62 -3.25 33.65
C ILE A 435 -8.84 -4.71 33.24
N CYS A 436 -9.84 -5.37 33.81
CA CYS A 436 -10.25 -6.71 33.40
C CYS A 436 -11.30 -6.60 32.29
N PHE A 437 -11.30 -7.56 31.36
CA PHE A 437 -12.33 -7.68 30.35
C PHE A 437 -12.62 -9.15 29.99
N GLN A 438 -13.77 -9.40 29.38
CA GLN A 438 -14.16 -10.67 28.77
C GLN A 438 -14.94 -10.40 27.49
N VAL A 439 -15.00 -11.38 26.58
CA VAL A 439 -15.73 -11.29 25.31
C VAL A 439 -16.80 -12.38 25.22
N ASP A 440 -17.86 -12.13 24.46
CA ASP A 440 -19.00 -13.05 24.31
C ASP A 440 -18.91 -13.97 23.08
N HIS A 441 -17.99 -13.72 22.15
CA HIS A 441 -17.80 -14.51 20.94
C HIS A 441 -16.38 -15.10 20.85
N SER A 442 -16.28 -16.32 20.31
CA SER A 442 -15.02 -16.96 19.94
C SER A 442 -14.40 -16.36 18.66
N GLY A 443 -13.14 -16.68 18.38
CA GLY A 443 -12.43 -16.17 17.20
C GLY A 443 -11.86 -14.76 17.36
N ILE A 444 -11.76 -14.25 18.60
CA ILE A 444 -11.20 -12.94 18.92
C ILE A 444 -9.70 -13.06 19.22
N SER A 445 -8.90 -12.17 18.62
CA SER A 445 -7.47 -12.03 18.95
C SER A 445 -7.14 -10.59 19.35
N ILE A 446 -6.51 -10.39 20.50
CA ILE A 446 -6.12 -9.07 21.00
C ILE A 446 -4.82 -8.64 20.35
N ALA A 447 -4.83 -7.51 19.64
CA ALA A 447 -3.70 -6.96 18.92
C ALA A 447 -2.98 -5.85 19.69
N GLY A 448 -3.66 -5.20 20.64
CA GLY A 448 -3.10 -4.08 21.39
C GLY A 448 -4.16 -3.29 22.14
N VAL A 449 -3.79 -2.08 22.55
CA VAL A 449 -4.63 -1.17 23.35
C VAL A 449 -4.40 0.28 22.93
N GLY A 450 -5.39 1.12 23.13
CA GLY A 450 -5.19 2.57 23.11
C GLY A 450 -5.05 3.10 24.53
N VAL A 451 -4.14 4.05 24.75
CA VAL A 451 -3.85 4.69 26.03
C VAL A 451 -3.93 6.21 25.92
N TYR A 452 -4.30 6.91 26.99
CA TYR A 452 -4.25 8.37 27.00
C TYR A 452 -2.81 8.86 27.22
N GLY A 453 -2.41 9.86 26.44
CA GLY A 453 -1.12 10.55 26.60
C GLY A 453 -1.22 11.93 27.24
N GLY A 454 -0.08 12.61 27.28
CA GLY A 454 0.02 14.00 27.73
C GLY A 454 1.17 14.72 27.02
N ILE A 455 1.56 15.90 27.53
CA ILE A 455 2.75 16.60 27.02
C ILE A 455 3.99 15.92 27.61
N GLY A 456 4.97 15.61 26.76
CA GLY A 456 6.26 15.06 27.17
C GLY A 456 6.52 13.68 26.58
N HIS A 457 7.62 13.08 27.03
CA HIS A 457 8.01 11.72 26.68
C HIS A 457 7.50 10.74 27.73
N TYR A 458 7.06 9.58 27.27
CA TYR A 458 6.50 8.52 28.07
C TYR A 458 7.17 7.20 27.72
N GLU A 459 7.55 6.43 28.73
CA GLU A 459 8.03 5.05 28.59
C GLU A 459 6.99 4.09 29.15
N TYR A 460 6.54 3.14 28.34
CA TYR A 460 5.46 2.24 28.69
C TYR A 460 5.88 0.77 28.65
N GLU A 461 5.19 -0.01 29.48
CA GLU A 461 5.13 -1.47 29.42
C GLU A 461 3.64 -1.85 29.45
N VAL A 462 3.18 -2.59 28.43
CA VAL A 462 1.82 -3.11 28.36
C VAL A 462 1.87 -4.62 28.35
N GLU A 463 1.01 -5.24 29.15
CA GLU A 463 0.94 -6.68 29.33
C GLU A 463 -0.52 -7.17 29.30
N LEU A 464 -0.75 -8.28 28.59
CA LEU A 464 -2.01 -9.00 28.54
C LEU A 464 -1.93 -10.26 29.41
N LEU A 465 -2.87 -10.43 30.34
CA LEU A 465 -2.93 -11.54 31.27
C LEU A 465 -4.24 -12.32 31.17
N GLU A 466 -4.19 -13.62 31.41
CA GLU A 466 -5.33 -14.53 31.53
C GLU A 466 -5.55 -14.95 33.00
N ASP A 467 -6.81 -14.98 33.42
CA ASP A 467 -7.21 -15.45 34.75
C ASP A 467 -7.28 -17.00 34.76
N GLN A 468 -6.42 -17.66 35.54
CA GLN A 468 -6.39 -19.13 35.65
C GLN A 468 -7.43 -19.69 36.63
N THR A 469 -8.20 -18.84 37.33
CA THR A 469 -9.14 -19.31 38.35
C THR A 469 -10.34 -20.07 37.78
N THR A 470 -10.66 -19.90 36.50
CA THR A 470 -11.80 -20.52 35.83
C THR A 470 -11.46 -21.82 35.08
N SER A 471 -10.18 -22.15 34.87
CA SER A 471 -9.76 -23.32 34.08
C SER A 471 -9.62 -24.62 34.86
N VAL A 472 -9.67 -24.59 36.20
CA VAL A 472 -9.52 -25.79 37.04
C VAL A 472 -10.89 -26.19 37.60
N GLY A 473 -11.59 -27.03 36.86
CA GLY A 473 -12.74 -27.77 37.38
C GLY A 473 -12.25 -28.77 38.43
N GLY A 474 -12.18 -28.33 39.68
CA GLY A 474 -11.78 -29.15 40.81
C GLY A 474 -12.12 -28.46 42.11
N SER A 475 -13.08 -29.05 42.84
CA SER A 475 -13.24 -28.88 44.28
C SER A 475 -11.86 -28.90 44.95
N ASP A 476 -11.65 -27.99 45.90
CA ASP A 476 -10.51 -27.92 46.84
C ASP A 476 -9.38 -26.96 46.45
N SER A 477 -9.58 -25.67 46.71
CA SER A 477 -8.49 -24.75 47.10
C SER A 477 -9.05 -23.46 47.70
N HIS A 478 -9.15 -23.41 49.03
CA HIS A 478 -9.46 -22.20 49.80
C HIS A 478 -8.29 -21.21 49.84
N THR A 479 -7.85 -20.72 48.68
CA THR A 479 -6.96 -19.56 48.58
C THR A 479 -7.52 -18.59 47.56
N HIS A 480 -8.10 -17.49 48.04
CA HIS A 480 -8.70 -16.39 47.25
C HIS A 480 -7.68 -15.55 46.44
N THR A 481 -6.58 -16.15 45.97
CA THR A 481 -5.58 -15.44 45.18
C THR A 481 -5.87 -15.64 43.69
N GLN A 482 -6.40 -14.62 43.03
CA GLN A 482 -6.49 -14.56 41.56
C GLN A 482 -5.09 -14.79 40.98
N ARG A 483 -4.92 -15.87 40.22
CA ARG A 483 -3.64 -16.23 39.61
C ARG A 483 -3.68 -15.81 38.14
N TRP A 484 -2.83 -14.85 37.79
CA TRP A 484 -2.73 -14.28 36.46
C TRP A 484 -1.57 -14.90 35.68
N ASN A 485 -1.83 -15.32 34.45
CA ASN A 485 -0.82 -15.82 33.51
C ASN A 485 -0.52 -14.74 32.45
N SER A 486 0.74 -14.32 32.32
CA SER A 486 1.14 -13.38 31.28
C SER A 486 1.14 -14.06 29.92
N LEU A 487 0.35 -13.55 28.97
CA LEU A 487 0.28 -14.06 27.61
C LEU A 487 1.24 -13.32 26.66
N GLU A 488 1.35 -12.00 26.82
CA GLU A 488 2.15 -11.14 25.93
C GLU A 488 2.54 -9.83 26.62
N VAL A 489 3.75 -9.33 26.32
CA VAL A 489 4.29 -8.08 26.89
C VAL A 489 4.98 -7.30 25.79
N THR A 490 4.70 -6.00 25.68
CA THR A 490 5.47 -5.11 24.81
C THR A 490 5.91 -3.85 25.55
N ARG A 491 7.03 -3.27 25.13
CA ARG A 491 7.67 -2.11 25.75
C ARG A 491 8.06 -1.10 24.70
N GLY A 492 7.97 0.18 25.04
CA GLY A 492 8.39 1.23 24.13
C GLY A 492 8.26 2.62 24.74
N SER A 493 8.37 3.62 23.87
CA SER A 493 8.24 5.02 24.26
C SER A 493 7.41 5.80 23.24
N PHE A 494 6.68 6.82 23.69
CA PHE A 494 6.02 7.80 22.82
C PHE A 494 6.34 9.22 23.29
N GLY A 495 6.38 10.17 22.36
CA GLY A 495 6.79 11.56 22.61
C GLY A 495 5.93 12.58 21.90
N PRO A 496 6.23 13.88 22.05
CA PRO A 496 5.41 14.94 21.48
C PRO A 496 5.65 15.05 19.97
N GLU A 497 4.70 14.54 19.17
CA GLU A 497 4.51 15.04 17.80
C GLU A 497 3.67 16.33 17.85
N ASP A 498 3.86 17.23 16.89
CA ASP A 498 3.20 18.56 16.80
C ASP A 498 1.65 18.50 16.92
N PHE A 499 1.05 17.32 16.76
CA PHE A 499 -0.33 16.97 17.08
C PHE A 499 -0.45 15.53 17.60
N ALA A 500 -0.05 15.26 18.85
CA ALA A 500 -0.28 13.95 19.45
C ALA A 500 -1.79 13.62 19.50
N PRO A 501 -2.23 12.44 19.02
CA PRO A 501 -3.62 12.02 19.12
C PRO A 501 -4.05 11.89 20.59
N ASP A 502 -5.33 12.13 20.88
CA ASP A 502 -5.88 12.02 22.24
C ASP A 502 -5.69 10.62 22.85
N ILE A 503 -5.62 9.60 21.98
CA ILE A 503 -5.37 8.19 22.30
C ILE A 503 -4.16 7.71 21.48
N ILE A 504 -3.15 7.17 22.14
CA ILE A 504 -1.98 6.53 21.53
C ILE A 504 -2.23 5.03 21.43
N GLU A 505 -2.06 4.47 20.24
CA GLU A 505 -2.16 3.04 20.00
C GLU A 505 -0.84 2.34 20.33
N ILE A 506 -0.91 1.29 21.14
CA ILE A 506 0.20 0.40 21.50
C ILE A 506 -0.19 -1.00 21.03
N LYS A 507 0.62 -1.61 20.17
CA LYS A 507 0.38 -2.96 19.62
C LYS A 507 1.37 -3.95 20.20
N PHE A 508 0.90 -5.15 20.48
CA PHE A 508 1.76 -6.27 20.82
C PHE A 508 2.55 -6.75 19.59
N ASP A 509 3.67 -7.42 19.84
CA ASP A 509 4.53 -7.99 18.79
C ASP A 509 3.78 -9.05 17.97
N ARG A 510 2.84 -9.77 18.62
CA ARG A 510 1.90 -10.70 17.99
C ARG A 510 0.51 -10.56 18.59
N ALA A 511 -0.52 -10.77 17.76
CA ALA A 511 -1.90 -10.81 18.23
C ALA A 511 -2.15 -12.08 19.04
N VAL A 512 -2.85 -11.97 20.16
CA VAL A 512 -3.07 -13.05 21.12
C VAL A 512 -4.51 -13.56 21.02
N PRO A 513 -4.74 -14.82 20.59
CA PRO A 513 -6.08 -15.38 20.57
C PRO A 513 -6.63 -15.54 22.00
N ILE A 514 -7.88 -15.12 22.21
CA ILE A 514 -8.57 -15.22 23.50
C ILE A 514 -9.84 -16.07 23.37
N LYS A 515 -10.27 -16.66 24.47
CA LYS A 515 -11.49 -17.47 24.51
C LYS A 515 -12.68 -16.64 24.98
N GLU A 516 -13.86 -16.96 24.46
CA GLU A 516 -15.11 -16.38 24.94
C GLU A 516 -15.35 -16.75 26.41
N ASN A 517 -16.01 -15.85 27.14
CA ASN A 517 -16.41 -16.02 28.53
C ASN A 517 -15.27 -16.32 29.52
N LEU A 518 -14.01 -16.10 29.12
CA LEU A 518 -12.86 -16.08 30.02
C LEU A 518 -12.44 -14.64 30.35
N LYS A 519 -11.90 -14.48 31.56
CA LYS A 519 -11.48 -13.18 32.08
C LYS A 519 -10.02 -12.93 31.76
N TYR A 520 -9.76 -11.78 31.16
CA TYR A 520 -8.43 -11.28 30.83
C TYR A 520 -8.19 -9.94 31.55
N ALA A 521 -6.93 -9.53 31.68
CA ALA A 521 -6.55 -8.22 32.18
C ALA A 521 -5.51 -7.58 31.28
N ILE A 522 -5.64 -6.27 31.07
CA ILE A 522 -4.58 -5.43 30.50
C ILE A 522 -3.95 -4.68 31.66
N ARG A 523 -2.62 -4.72 31.74
CA ARG A 523 -1.81 -3.98 32.71
C ARG A 523 -0.88 -3.02 31.96
N LEU A 524 -0.99 -1.73 32.27
CA LEU A 524 -0.18 -0.65 31.73
C LEU A 524 0.69 -0.08 32.86
N ARG A 525 2.00 -0.12 32.71
CA ARG A 525 2.93 0.69 33.50
C ARG A 525 3.43 1.81 32.62
N ASN A 526 3.31 3.05 33.08
CA ASN A 526 3.73 4.20 32.31
C ASN A 526 4.64 5.08 33.17
N HIS A 527 5.70 5.62 32.56
CA HIS A 527 6.64 6.54 33.19
C HIS A 527 6.65 7.83 32.39
N GLY A 528 6.34 8.96 33.02
CA GLY A 528 6.27 10.25 32.34
C GLY A 528 5.43 11.27 33.10
N GLY A 529 5.09 12.36 32.42
CA GLY A 529 4.26 13.45 32.96
C GLY A 529 2.80 13.06 33.19
N ARG A 530 1.93 14.04 33.48
CA ARG A 530 0.50 13.77 33.64
C ARG A 530 -0.20 13.58 32.29
N THR A 531 -1.10 12.60 32.22
CA THR A 531 -1.88 12.26 31.02
C THR A 531 -3.33 12.72 31.13
N ASN A 532 -4.03 12.71 30.00
CA ASN A 532 -5.50 12.70 29.99
C ASN A 532 -6.02 11.41 30.67
N ASN A 533 -7.31 11.41 31.01
CA ASN A 533 -8.01 10.21 31.49
C ASN A 533 -9.46 10.19 31.00
N GLY A 534 -10.07 9.02 31.03
CA GLY A 534 -11.50 8.87 30.82
C GLY A 534 -12.28 8.91 32.13
N ASP A 535 -13.55 9.30 32.04
CA ASP A 535 -14.53 9.31 33.13
C ASP A 535 -15.90 8.85 32.60
N GLY A 536 -16.76 8.35 33.50
CA GLY A 536 -18.08 7.83 33.14
C GLY A 536 -17.98 6.50 32.37
N GLY A 537 -17.20 5.56 32.91
CA GLY A 537 -16.92 4.29 32.29
C GLY A 537 -18.12 3.33 32.24
N LEU A 538 -18.18 2.56 31.15
CA LEU A 538 -19.21 1.61 30.79
C LEU A 538 -18.76 0.19 31.14
N ASN A 539 -19.68 -0.63 31.64
CA ASN A 539 -19.45 -2.04 31.94
C ASN A 539 -19.41 -2.94 30.70
N SER A 540 -19.96 -2.48 29.58
CA SER A 540 -19.96 -3.21 28.32
C SER A 540 -19.90 -2.22 27.16
N VAL A 541 -19.08 -2.55 26.15
CA VAL A 541 -19.07 -1.87 24.86
C VAL A 541 -19.16 -2.89 23.75
N LYS A 542 -19.92 -2.56 22.71
CA LYS A 542 -20.07 -3.40 21.52
C LYS A 542 -19.08 -2.94 20.45
N GLY A 543 -18.22 -3.85 20.01
CA GLY A 543 -17.31 -3.68 18.91
C GLY A 543 -18.03 -3.51 17.57
N SER A 544 -17.31 -3.02 16.55
CA SER A 544 -17.89 -2.78 15.21
C SER A 544 -18.33 -4.06 14.50
N ASP A 545 -17.74 -5.19 14.88
CA ASP A 545 -18.07 -6.55 14.40
C ASP A 545 -19.24 -7.18 15.18
N GLY A 546 -19.76 -6.49 16.20
CA GLY A 546 -20.84 -6.98 17.05
C GLY A 546 -20.39 -7.70 18.32
N THR A 547 -19.08 -7.93 18.53
CA THR A 547 -18.54 -8.55 19.74
C THR A 547 -18.72 -7.64 20.95
N ASN A 548 -19.27 -8.14 22.06
CA ASN A 548 -19.39 -7.38 23.30
C ASN A 548 -18.16 -7.59 24.19
N PHE A 549 -17.52 -6.48 24.56
CA PHE A 549 -16.45 -6.44 25.55
C PHE A 549 -17.01 -5.99 26.89
N ILE A 550 -16.99 -6.87 27.87
CA ILE A 550 -17.51 -6.61 29.23
C ILE A 550 -16.34 -6.32 30.15
N PHE A 551 -16.30 -5.13 30.75
CA PHE A 551 -15.22 -4.64 31.60
C PHE A 551 -15.53 -4.78 33.09
N SER A 552 -14.48 -5.00 33.89
CA SER A 552 -14.56 -4.93 35.36
C SER A 552 -13.27 -4.37 35.96
N THR A 553 -13.39 -3.77 37.15
CA THR A 553 -12.21 -3.27 37.89
C THR A 553 -11.24 -4.40 38.19
N CYS A 554 -9.94 -4.15 37.98
CA CYS A 554 -8.88 -5.13 38.15
C CYS A 554 -8.12 -4.91 39.45
N ALA A 555 -7.85 -5.98 40.20
CA ALA A 555 -7.03 -5.94 41.42
C ALA A 555 -5.55 -5.58 41.13
N LEU A 556 -5.10 -5.70 39.88
CA LEU A 556 -3.75 -5.32 39.45
C LEU A 556 -3.58 -3.80 39.25
N SER A 557 -4.65 -3.02 39.41
CA SER A 557 -4.65 -1.57 39.16
C SER A 557 -4.30 -0.81 40.44
N PHE A 558 -3.03 -0.41 40.58
CA PHE A 558 -2.53 0.35 41.72
C PHE A 558 -2.39 1.85 41.45
N ASN A 559 -2.63 2.29 40.20
CA ASN A 559 -2.58 3.71 39.80
C ASN A 559 -3.98 4.35 39.66
N GLY A 560 -5.03 3.65 40.11
CA GLY A 560 -6.37 4.22 40.27
C GLY A 560 -7.31 4.02 39.08
N THR A 561 -6.88 3.34 38.01
CA THR A 561 -7.80 2.96 36.93
C THR A 561 -8.83 1.96 37.43
N THR A 562 -10.10 2.25 37.17
CA THR A 562 -11.24 1.41 37.54
C THR A 562 -12.19 1.25 36.36
N LEU A 563 -13.29 0.53 36.58
CA LEU A 563 -14.41 0.53 35.65
C LEU A 563 -14.89 1.95 35.33
N THR A 564 -14.91 2.86 36.31
CA THR A 564 -15.56 4.17 36.18
C THR A 564 -14.70 5.27 35.56
N ARG A 565 -13.37 5.19 35.71
CA ARG A 565 -12.41 6.22 35.28
C ARG A 565 -10.99 5.70 35.12
N GLY A 566 -10.15 6.44 34.40
CA GLY A 566 -8.70 6.21 34.31
C GLY A 566 -8.18 5.99 32.90
N GLN A 567 -7.24 5.06 32.76
CA GLN A 567 -6.51 4.71 31.54
C GLN A 567 -7.14 3.55 30.76
N ILE A 568 -6.54 3.21 29.61
CA ILE A 568 -6.93 2.11 28.72
C ILE A 568 -8.37 2.31 28.21
N PRO A 569 -8.64 3.37 27.41
CA PRO A 569 -9.97 3.64 26.85
C PRO A 569 -10.44 2.61 25.82
N VAL A 570 -9.54 2.01 25.04
CA VAL A 570 -9.90 1.14 23.90
C VAL A 570 -9.01 -0.09 23.80
N ILE A 571 -9.56 -1.16 23.26
CA ILE A 571 -8.84 -2.41 22.93
C ILE A 571 -8.78 -2.55 21.41
N LEU A 572 -7.62 -2.92 20.88
CA LEU A 572 -7.39 -3.25 19.48
C LEU A 572 -7.46 -4.77 19.31
N TYR A 573 -8.28 -5.27 18.39
CA TYR A 573 -8.51 -6.70 18.22
C TYR A 573 -8.83 -7.09 16.77
N TYR A 574 -8.71 -8.38 16.48
CA TYR A 574 -9.14 -9.01 15.25
C TYR A 574 -10.31 -9.95 15.55
N SER A 575 -11.25 -10.05 14.62
CA SER A 575 -12.42 -10.93 14.71
C SER A 575 -12.45 -11.90 13.54
N ASN A 576 -12.65 -13.18 13.82
CA ASN A 576 -12.76 -14.21 12.79
C ASN A 576 -13.83 -15.26 13.16
N PRO A 577 -15.11 -15.04 12.80
CA PRO A 577 -16.23 -15.83 13.31
C PRO A 577 -16.42 -17.24 12.71
N MET A 578 -15.44 -17.83 11.99
CA MET A 578 -15.63 -19.15 11.34
C MET A 578 -14.61 -20.23 11.75
N GLU A 579 -15.18 -21.32 12.27
CA GLU A 579 -14.75 -22.73 12.36
C GLU A 579 -13.28 -23.04 12.71
N TYR A 580 -13.02 -23.25 14.00
CA TYR A 580 -11.97 -24.15 14.49
C TYR A 580 -12.35 -25.62 14.14
N GLY A 581 -12.22 -25.97 12.86
CA GLY A 581 -12.47 -27.32 12.33
C GLY A 581 -11.24 -27.87 11.63
N LYS A 582 -10.34 -28.53 12.37
CA LYS A 582 -9.06 -29.13 11.88
C LYS A 582 -9.20 -30.22 10.79
N THR A 583 -10.37 -30.42 10.19
CA THR A 583 -10.65 -31.51 9.23
C THR A 583 -10.75 -31.07 7.76
N SER A 584 -10.79 -29.77 7.44
CA SER A 584 -10.89 -29.28 6.04
C SER A 584 -9.55 -28.85 5.41
N THR A 585 -8.53 -28.56 6.22
CA THR A 585 -7.26 -27.94 5.77
C THR A 585 -6.43 -28.84 4.85
N THR A 586 -6.32 -30.14 5.17
CA THR A 586 -5.47 -31.08 4.41
C THR A 586 -5.89 -31.26 2.94
N LYS A 587 -7.20 -31.24 2.64
CA LYS A 587 -7.70 -31.34 1.25
C LYS A 587 -7.42 -30.07 0.46
N LEU A 588 -7.66 -28.90 1.07
CA LEU A 588 -7.39 -27.60 0.45
C LEU A 588 -5.89 -27.39 0.22
N GLU A 589 -5.04 -27.79 1.16
CA GLU A 589 -3.58 -27.79 1.01
C GLU A 589 -3.12 -28.69 -0.14
N GLN A 590 -3.65 -29.92 -0.23
CA GLN A 590 -3.34 -30.84 -1.34
C GLN A 590 -3.75 -30.25 -2.69
N GLN A 591 -4.90 -29.59 -2.74
CA GLN A 591 -5.38 -28.95 -3.96
C GLN A 591 -4.55 -27.72 -4.32
N ALA A 592 -4.16 -26.89 -3.34
CA ALA A 592 -3.27 -25.76 -3.54
C ALA A 592 -1.90 -26.20 -4.04
N ARG A 593 -1.36 -27.28 -3.46
CA ARG A 593 -0.09 -27.89 -3.90
C ARG A 593 -0.17 -28.36 -5.34
N LYS A 594 -1.24 -29.08 -5.71
CA LYS A 594 -1.46 -29.52 -7.09
C LYS A 594 -1.59 -28.32 -8.06
N ALA A 595 -2.31 -27.28 -7.66
CA ALA A 595 -2.46 -26.07 -8.47
C ALA A 595 -1.12 -25.33 -8.65
N ALA A 596 -0.32 -25.18 -7.58
CA ALA A 596 1.00 -24.55 -7.63
C ALA A 596 1.97 -25.29 -8.56
N LEU A 597 2.05 -26.62 -8.43
CA LEU A 597 2.90 -27.46 -9.28
C LEU A 597 2.44 -27.44 -10.75
N SER A 598 1.12 -27.52 -10.99
CA SER A 598 0.54 -27.43 -12.34
C SER A 598 0.84 -26.09 -13.01
N MET A 599 0.69 -24.99 -12.29
CA MET A 599 0.98 -23.65 -12.78
C MET A 599 2.49 -23.45 -13.05
N THR A 600 3.34 -23.93 -12.14
CA THR A 600 4.81 -23.91 -12.30
C THR A 600 5.23 -24.68 -13.55
N ASN A 601 4.68 -25.88 -13.77
CA ASN A 601 4.95 -26.67 -14.97
C ASN A 601 4.49 -25.94 -16.25
N ALA A 602 3.32 -25.29 -16.25
CA ALA A 602 2.88 -24.51 -17.41
C ALA A 602 3.83 -23.35 -17.75
N ILE A 603 4.32 -22.64 -16.72
CA ILE A 603 5.30 -21.55 -16.86
C ILE A 603 6.64 -22.07 -17.39
N VAL A 604 7.19 -23.12 -16.77
CA VAL A 604 8.46 -23.72 -17.19
C VAL A 604 8.38 -24.22 -18.63
N ARG A 605 7.31 -24.93 -19.02
CA ARG A 605 7.13 -25.40 -20.40
C ARG A 605 7.05 -24.25 -21.42
N LYS A 606 6.38 -23.15 -21.08
CA LYS A 606 6.35 -21.95 -21.94
C LYS A 606 7.74 -21.31 -22.06
N ALA A 607 8.50 -21.27 -20.97
CA ALA A 607 9.89 -20.79 -20.98
C ALA A 607 10.78 -21.70 -21.84
N CYS A 608 10.72 -23.02 -21.67
CA CYS A 608 11.45 -23.98 -22.49
C CYS A 608 11.10 -23.83 -23.98
N GLY A 609 9.81 -23.71 -24.32
CA GLY A 609 9.37 -23.47 -25.70
C GLY A 609 9.95 -22.20 -26.31
N LEU A 610 10.00 -21.09 -25.56
CA LEU A 610 10.66 -19.86 -26.01
C LEU A 610 12.17 -20.04 -26.20
N MET A 611 12.83 -20.76 -25.29
CA MET A 611 14.28 -21.02 -25.38
C MET A 611 14.62 -21.93 -26.58
N ILE A 612 13.77 -22.92 -26.88
CA ILE A 612 13.91 -23.76 -28.07
C ILE A 612 13.79 -22.89 -29.34
N LEU A 613 12.72 -22.09 -29.44
CA LEU A 613 12.51 -21.20 -30.58
C LEU A 613 13.68 -20.21 -30.77
N ALA A 614 14.20 -19.65 -29.67
CA ALA A 614 15.33 -18.74 -29.74
C ALA A 614 16.61 -19.43 -30.22
N ARG A 615 16.82 -20.70 -29.89
CA ARG A 615 17.96 -21.48 -30.42
C ARG A 615 17.82 -21.73 -31.91
N GLU A 616 16.62 -22.11 -32.37
CA GLU A 616 16.33 -22.29 -33.79
C GLU A 616 16.56 -21.00 -34.59
N LYS A 617 16.30 -19.84 -33.96
CA LYS A 617 16.44 -18.51 -34.57
C LYS A 617 17.76 -17.80 -34.25
N ALA A 618 18.71 -18.46 -33.58
CA ALA A 618 19.95 -17.85 -33.14
C ALA A 618 20.87 -17.38 -34.28
N GLU A 619 20.78 -18.01 -35.45
CA GLU A 619 21.54 -17.62 -36.64
C GLU A 619 20.89 -16.44 -37.39
N GLU A 620 19.58 -16.24 -37.23
CA GLU A 620 18.80 -15.24 -37.97
C GLU A 620 18.67 -13.89 -37.23
N VAL A 621 18.64 -13.93 -35.89
CA VAL A 621 18.39 -12.76 -35.03
C VAL A 621 19.22 -12.85 -33.76
N PRO A 622 19.46 -11.73 -33.05
CA PRO A 622 20.09 -11.73 -31.73
C PRO A 622 19.13 -12.32 -30.66
N SER A 623 18.83 -13.61 -30.77
CA SER A 623 17.80 -14.29 -30.00
C SER A 623 18.11 -14.31 -28.50
N ALA A 624 19.39 -14.39 -28.14
CA ALA A 624 19.87 -14.31 -26.76
C ALA A 624 19.60 -12.92 -26.14
N GLU A 625 19.72 -11.84 -26.90
CA GLU A 625 19.41 -10.47 -26.43
C GLU A 625 17.89 -10.30 -26.23
N TYR A 626 17.07 -10.80 -27.16
CA TYR A 626 15.61 -10.75 -27.02
C TYR A 626 15.11 -11.56 -25.80
N LEU A 627 15.70 -12.73 -25.55
CA LEU A 627 15.34 -13.53 -24.37
C LEU A 627 15.83 -12.92 -23.06
N SER A 628 17.10 -12.49 -22.99
CA SER A 628 17.69 -11.93 -21.77
C SER A 628 17.02 -10.62 -21.34
N ASN A 629 16.43 -9.86 -22.27
CA ASN A 629 15.63 -8.68 -21.95
C ASN A 629 14.15 -8.97 -21.68
N SER A 630 13.69 -10.22 -21.85
CA SER A 630 12.27 -10.57 -21.66
C SER A 630 11.88 -10.66 -20.18
N CYS A 631 10.67 -10.23 -19.84
CA CYS A 631 10.12 -10.40 -18.48
C CYS A 631 9.88 -11.88 -18.10
N MET A 632 9.83 -12.79 -19.07
CA MET A 632 9.78 -14.23 -18.80
C MET A 632 11.04 -14.68 -18.05
N VAL A 633 12.22 -14.31 -18.57
CA VAL A 633 13.53 -14.71 -18.03
C VAL A 633 13.96 -13.83 -16.85
N THR A 634 13.69 -12.53 -16.91
CA THR A 634 14.17 -11.57 -15.90
C THR A 634 13.24 -11.41 -14.69
N THR A 635 11.99 -11.87 -14.78
CA THR A 635 10.98 -11.67 -13.72
C THR A 635 10.24 -12.94 -13.38
N LEU A 636 9.49 -13.54 -14.32
CA LEU A 636 8.56 -14.63 -14.00
C LEU A 636 9.28 -15.90 -13.54
N LEU A 637 10.23 -16.39 -14.33
CA LEU A 637 10.92 -17.65 -14.05
C LEU A 637 11.72 -17.59 -12.72
N PRO A 638 12.52 -16.54 -12.43
CA PRO A 638 13.21 -16.43 -11.14
C PRO A 638 12.26 -16.39 -9.94
N LEU A 639 11.18 -15.59 -10.01
CA LEU A 639 10.22 -15.48 -8.91
C LEU A 639 9.48 -16.80 -8.66
N VAL A 640 9.06 -17.50 -9.72
CA VAL A 640 8.36 -18.79 -9.60
C VAL A 640 9.27 -19.85 -8.98
N VAL A 641 10.54 -19.93 -9.42
CA VAL A 641 11.52 -20.87 -8.84
C VAL A 641 11.80 -20.54 -7.37
N ALA A 642 11.91 -19.26 -7.00
CA ALA A 642 12.08 -18.85 -5.62
C ALA A 642 10.86 -19.22 -4.76
N HIS A 643 9.65 -18.96 -5.25
CA HIS A 643 8.42 -19.22 -4.51
C HIS A 643 8.07 -20.71 -4.38
N ILE A 644 8.51 -21.58 -5.30
CA ILE A 644 8.18 -23.01 -5.27
C ILE A 644 9.10 -23.82 -4.34
N SER A 645 10.28 -23.28 -3.99
CA SER A 645 11.29 -23.96 -3.16
C SER A 645 10.74 -24.55 -1.85
N PRO A 646 9.86 -23.87 -1.08
CA PRO A 646 9.26 -24.43 0.14
C PRO A 646 8.46 -25.72 -0.07
N LEU A 647 7.94 -25.99 -1.28
CA LEU A 647 7.26 -27.26 -1.58
C LEU A 647 8.26 -28.40 -1.77
N ALA A 648 9.44 -28.11 -2.32
CA ALA A 648 10.50 -29.11 -2.48
C ALA A 648 11.05 -29.56 -1.13
N THR A 649 11.11 -28.66 -0.14
CA THR A 649 11.60 -28.99 1.21
C THR A 649 10.55 -29.67 2.08
N SER A 650 9.25 -29.46 1.80
CA SER A 650 8.16 -30.00 2.64
C SER A 650 7.60 -31.35 2.18
N ASP A 651 7.70 -31.70 0.90
CA ASP A 651 7.18 -32.97 0.36
C ASP A 651 8.14 -33.60 -0.68
N PRO A 652 8.63 -34.84 -0.47
CA PRO A 652 9.54 -35.51 -1.41
C PRO A 652 8.96 -35.67 -2.83
N ARG A 653 7.65 -35.88 -2.98
CA ARG A 653 7.04 -36.01 -4.33
C ARG A 653 7.08 -34.69 -5.08
N SER A 654 6.77 -33.60 -4.39
CA SER A 654 6.91 -32.24 -4.91
C SER A 654 8.36 -31.93 -5.25
N ALA A 655 9.32 -32.36 -4.42
CA ALA A 655 10.75 -32.22 -4.69
C ALA A 655 11.18 -32.89 -6.00
N VAL A 656 10.84 -34.17 -6.20
CA VAL A 656 11.16 -34.91 -7.44
C VAL A 656 10.52 -34.23 -8.65
N TYR A 657 9.27 -33.76 -8.52
CA TYR A 657 8.60 -33.06 -9.61
C TYR A 657 9.29 -31.75 -9.98
N ILE A 658 9.63 -30.92 -9.00
CA ILE A 658 10.31 -29.62 -9.20
C ILE A 658 11.72 -29.84 -9.77
N LEU A 659 12.47 -30.81 -9.25
CA LEU A 659 13.78 -31.18 -9.81
C LEU A 659 13.67 -31.66 -11.25
N GLY A 660 12.62 -32.40 -11.59
CA GLY A 660 12.33 -32.79 -12.97
C GLY A 660 12.13 -31.60 -13.90
N LEU A 661 11.38 -30.57 -13.46
CA LEU A 661 11.20 -29.33 -14.23
C LEU A 661 12.51 -28.56 -14.41
N ILE A 662 13.35 -28.49 -13.37
CA ILE A 662 14.67 -27.84 -13.44
C ILE A 662 15.58 -28.61 -14.40
N TYR A 663 15.57 -29.94 -14.34
CA TYR A 663 16.34 -30.80 -15.22
C TYR A 663 15.92 -30.65 -16.69
N GLU A 664 14.62 -30.43 -16.97
CA GLU A 664 14.12 -30.14 -18.33
C GLU A 664 14.57 -28.75 -18.83
N LEU A 665 14.63 -27.75 -17.94
CA LEU A 665 14.99 -26.37 -18.29
C LEU A 665 16.51 -26.20 -18.55
N LEU A 666 17.34 -26.88 -17.76
CA LEU A 666 18.79 -26.66 -17.69
C LEU A 666 19.52 -26.78 -19.05
N PRO A 667 19.27 -27.80 -19.90
CA PRO A 667 19.95 -27.93 -21.19
C PRO A 667 19.69 -26.74 -22.13
N HIS A 668 18.49 -26.15 -22.07
CA HIS A 668 18.12 -25.01 -22.89
C HIS A 668 18.85 -23.73 -22.47
N VAL A 669 18.96 -23.50 -21.16
CA VAL A 669 19.71 -22.37 -20.60
C VAL A 669 21.20 -22.50 -20.93
N ALA A 670 21.79 -23.67 -20.72
CA ALA A 670 23.19 -23.93 -21.02
C ALA A 670 23.52 -23.68 -22.50
N ALA A 671 22.69 -24.20 -23.41
CA ALA A 671 22.88 -24.01 -24.85
C ALA A 671 22.80 -22.52 -25.27
N LEU A 672 21.86 -21.75 -24.72
CA LEU A 672 21.73 -20.32 -25.02
C LEU A 672 22.90 -19.50 -24.48
N ASN A 673 23.44 -19.84 -23.32
CA ASN A 673 24.62 -19.17 -22.76
C ASN A 673 25.87 -19.39 -23.64
N LEU A 674 26.02 -20.59 -24.22
CA LEU A 674 27.10 -20.87 -25.19
C LEU A 674 26.96 -20.04 -26.47
N ILE A 675 25.72 -19.86 -26.96
CA ILE A 675 25.43 -19.02 -28.13
C ILE A 675 25.72 -17.54 -27.82
N GLY A 676 25.24 -17.03 -26.68
CA GLY A 676 25.44 -15.64 -26.26
C GLY A 676 26.89 -15.27 -25.99
N GLY A 677 27.73 -16.23 -25.54
CA GLY A 677 29.17 -16.03 -25.34
C GLY A 677 30.00 -16.02 -26.62
N SER A 678 29.45 -16.47 -27.75
CA SER A 678 30.17 -16.65 -29.02
C SER A 678 30.04 -15.47 -30.01
N THR A 679 29.22 -14.45 -29.69
CA THR A 679 29.04 -13.27 -30.54
C THR A 679 29.99 -12.14 -30.10
N PRO A 680 31.01 -11.77 -30.90
CA PRO A 680 31.82 -10.60 -30.60
C PRO A 680 30.93 -9.38 -30.78
N THR A 681 30.61 -8.69 -29.68
CA THR A 681 29.88 -7.44 -29.72
C THR A 681 30.73 -6.40 -30.45
N THR A 682 30.42 -6.16 -31.72
CA THR A 682 30.90 -5.03 -32.51
C THR A 682 30.30 -3.73 -31.96
N LYS A 683 30.91 -3.21 -30.88
CA LYS A 683 30.88 -1.78 -30.59
C LYS A 683 32.31 -1.28 -30.49
N SER A 684 32.74 -0.67 -31.60
CA SER A 684 33.95 0.12 -31.71
C SER A 684 33.99 1.21 -30.64
N ILE A 685 34.88 1.06 -29.67
CA ILE A 685 35.51 2.21 -29.01
C ILE A 685 37.01 2.00 -29.19
N SER A 686 37.53 2.67 -30.21
CA SER A 686 38.95 2.89 -30.42
C SER A 686 39.49 3.75 -29.28
N SER A 687 40.39 3.22 -28.46
CA SER A 687 41.47 4.00 -27.84
C SER A 687 42.57 3.06 -27.33
N ASN A 688 43.59 2.93 -28.19
CA ASN A 688 45.01 2.79 -27.89
C ASN A 688 45.42 2.62 -26.42
N ILE A 689 45.85 1.41 -26.04
CA ILE A 689 47.04 1.21 -25.18
C ILE A 689 47.81 0.01 -25.72
N SER A 690 49.06 0.27 -26.08
CA SER A 690 50.08 -0.69 -26.47
C SER A 690 50.60 -1.49 -25.27
N GLY A 691 50.66 -2.82 -25.41
CA GLY A 691 51.67 -3.67 -24.74
C GLY A 691 51.18 -4.63 -23.65
N ASN A 692 50.73 -5.83 -24.03
CA ASN A 692 51.24 -7.15 -23.56
C ASN A 692 50.42 -8.30 -24.19
N PRO A 693 50.99 -9.48 -24.53
CA PRO A 693 50.25 -10.56 -25.18
C PRO A 693 49.41 -11.46 -24.25
N ASP A 694 49.37 -11.22 -22.94
CA ASP A 694 48.80 -12.18 -21.96
C ASP A 694 47.51 -11.74 -21.26
N SER A 695 46.80 -10.72 -21.74
CA SER A 695 45.47 -10.38 -21.20
C SER A 695 44.35 -11.02 -22.02
N PHE A 696 44.08 -12.29 -21.75
CA PHE A 696 42.82 -12.92 -22.16
C PHE A 696 41.62 -12.11 -21.61
N ASP A 697 40.60 -11.96 -22.45
CA ASP A 697 39.36 -11.19 -22.26
C ASP A 697 38.71 -11.33 -20.87
N TYR A 698 38.79 -10.27 -20.06
CA TYR A 698 38.02 -10.14 -18.81
C TYR A 698 36.63 -9.49 -18.99
N ARG A 699 36.15 -9.31 -20.24
CA ARG A 699 34.85 -8.63 -20.48
C ARG A 699 33.65 -9.56 -20.65
N ILE A 700 33.85 -10.88 -20.57
CA ILE A 700 32.79 -11.88 -20.63
C ILE A 700 33.10 -12.90 -19.54
N ASN A 701 32.67 -12.71 -18.29
CA ASN A 701 32.55 -13.82 -17.33
C ASN A 701 31.74 -13.42 -16.09
N THR A 702 30.66 -14.15 -15.84
CA THR A 702 29.84 -14.11 -14.63
C THR A 702 30.46 -14.91 -13.47
N THR A 703 31.79 -15.03 -13.40
CA THR A 703 32.47 -16.00 -12.52
C THR A 703 33.80 -15.49 -11.97
N SER A 704 33.91 -14.20 -11.60
CA SER A 704 35.00 -13.80 -10.70
C SER A 704 34.71 -14.39 -9.32
N HIS A 705 35.21 -15.60 -9.06
CA HIS A 705 35.18 -16.19 -7.73
C HIS A 705 36.09 -15.36 -6.83
N HIS A 706 35.49 -14.69 -5.84
CA HIS A 706 36.22 -13.99 -4.81
C HIS A 706 36.22 -14.85 -3.55
N TYR A 707 37.40 -15.39 -3.22
CA TYR A 707 37.60 -16.15 -2.00
C TYR A 707 38.08 -15.22 -0.91
N THR A 708 37.48 -15.32 0.27
CA THR A 708 37.94 -14.63 1.47
C THR A 708 38.02 -15.63 2.61
N TRP A 709 39.07 -15.53 3.41
CA TRP A 709 39.26 -16.34 4.60
C TRP A 709 38.92 -15.49 5.81
N VAL A 710 37.93 -15.92 6.59
CA VAL A 710 37.59 -15.30 7.86
C VAL A 710 37.88 -16.32 8.94
N GLN A 711 38.89 -16.02 9.77
CA GLN A 711 39.30 -16.88 10.88
C GLN A 711 39.48 -16.02 12.13
N SER A 712 39.16 -16.57 13.30
CA SER A 712 39.42 -15.91 14.58
C SER A 712 40.91 -15.87 14.90
N ASP A 713 41.36 -14.82 15.60
CA ASP A 713 42.74 -14.71 16.09
C ASP A 713 43.07 -15.84 17.08
N HIS A 714 44.30 -16.35 17.01
CA HIS A 714 44.85 -17.27 18.00
C HIS A 714 45.90 -16.57 18.89
N PRO A 715 45.87 -16.74 20.23
CA PRO A 715 44.93 -17.56 21.01
C PRO A 715 43.53 -16.97 21.06
N TYR A 716 42.52 -17.85 21.16
CA TYR A 716 41.10 -17.45 21.17
C TYR A 716 40.84 -16.38 22.23
N LYS A 717 40.33 -15.23 21.78
CA LYS A 717 39.87 -14.15 22.65
C LYS A 717 38.45 -14.46 23.14
N PRO A 718 38.00 -13.93 24.29
CA PRO A 718 36.61 -14.01 24.73
C PRO A 718 35.65 -13.52 23.63
N ALA A 719 34.43 -14.08 23.59
CA ALA A 719 33.43 -13.85 22.54
C ALA A 719 33.39 -12.39 22.04
N SER A 720 33.81 -12.18 20.80
CA SER A 720 33.88 -10.86 20.15
C SER A 720 33.09 -10.87 18.84
N VAL A 721 32.37 -9.80 18.54
CA VAL A 721 31.61 -9.67 17.28
C VAL A 721 32.49 -9.03 16.21
N SER A 722 32.66 -9.73 15.08
CA SER A 722 33.37 -9.20 13.90
C SER A 722 32.36 -8.85 12.80
N ASN A 723 32.43 -7.64 12.25
CA ASN A 723 31.53 -7.20 11.17
C ASN A 723 32.34 -6.87 9.91
N TYR A 724 32.02 -7.54 8.81
CA TYR A 724 32.61 -7.28 7.50
C TYR A 724 31.55 -6.71 6.56
N ARG A 725 31.84 -5.57 5.93
CA ARG A 725 30.98 -4.96 4.91
C ARG A 725 31.62 -5.11 3.55
N VAL A 726 30.91 -5.78 2.64
CA VAL A 726 31.32 -5.91 1.24
C VAL A 726 30.42 -5.00 0.39
N LYS A 727 31.03 -4.16 -0.45
CA LYS A 727 30.31 -3.32 -1.43
C LYS A 727 30.66 -3.80 -2.82
N PHE A 728 29.63 -4.06 -3.62
CA PHE A 728 29.74 -4.53 -4.99
C PHE A 728 29.48 -3.37 -5.97
N PRO A 729 30.13 -3.35 -7.15
CA PRO A 729 29.77 -2.41 -8.22
C PRO A 729 28.33 -2.61 -8.71
N ASP A 730 27.69 -1.55 -9.22
CA ASP A 730 26.31 -1.57 -9.73
C ASP A 730 26.10 -2.50 -10.95
N THR A 731 27.20 -2.99 -11.53
CA THR A 731 27.23 -3.98 -12.60
C THR A 731 26.91 -5.40 -12.10
N ILE A 732 27.15 -5.70 -10.82
CA ILE A 732 26.85 -7.02 -10.23
C ILE A 732 25.34 -7.13 -10.05
N LYS A 733 24.72 -8.06 -10.80
CA LYS A 733 23.26 -8.27 -10.81
C LYS A 733 22.80 -9.38 -9.86
N TRP A 734 23.65 -10.36 -9.62
CA TRP A 734 23.41 -11.46 -8.70
C TRP A 734 24.76 -11.95 -8.15
N MET A 735 24.72 -12.58 -6.98
CA MET A 735 25.88 -13.24 -6.38
C MET A 735 25.44 -14.60 -5.82
N SER A 736 26.34 -15.58 -5.87
CA SER A 736 26.23 -16.81 -5.08
C SER A 736 27.28 -16.77 -3.99
N LEU A 737 26.89 -17.10 -2.76
CA LEU A 737 27.82 -17.28 -1.64
C LEU A 737 27.91 -18.77 -1.35
N GLU A 738 29.11 -19.32 -1.51
CA GLU A 738 29.40 -20.72 -1.23
C GLU A 738 30.39 -20.78 -0.07
N PHE A 739 30.11 -21.64 0.90
CA PHE A 739 31.02 -21.92 2.00
C PHE A 739 31.83 -23.16 1.66
N ASP A 740 33.14 -23.07 1.85
CA ASP A 740 34.00 -24.23 1.73
C ASP A 740 33.59 -25.29 2.77
N PRO A 741 33.59 -26.59 2.44
CA PRO A 741 33.29 -27.65 3.40
C PRO A 741 34.17 -27.65 4.67
N ALA A 742 35.33 -26.99 4.65
CA ALA A 742 36.19 -26.82 5.81
C ALA A 742 35.79 -25.67 6.75
N CYS A 743 34.80 -24.84 6.40
CA CYS A 743 34.26 -23.83 7.30
C CYS A 743 33.66 -24.51 8.54
N ALA A 744 34.08 -24.11 9.74
CA ALA A 744 33.59 -24.67 10.99
C ALA A 744 33.50 -23.60 12.07
N THR A 745 32.56 -23.76 13.00
CA THR A 745 32.46 -22.96 14.23
C THR A 745 33.05 -23.76 15.38
N VAL A 746 33.93 -23.19 16.21
CA VAL A 746 34.66 -23.97 17.21
C VAL A 746 33.93 -23.98 18.56
N GLN A 747 33.29 -22.87 18.94
CA GLN A 747 32.56 -22.76 20.20
C GLN A 747 31.03 -22.83 19.99
N PRO A 748 30.25 -23.35 20.96
CA PRO A 748 28.78 -23.38 20.88
C PRO A 748 28.12 -22.02 20.68
N GLU A 749 28.78 -20.95 21.15
CA GLU A 749 28.36 -19.56 21.03
C GLU A 749 28.75 -18.88 19.71
N ASP A 750 29.62 -19.51 18.89
CA ASP A 750 30.04 -18.96 17.60
C ASP A 750 28.87 -18.99 16.62
N THR A 751 28.52 -17.82 16.07
CA THR A 751 27.45 -17.72 15.07
C THR A 751 27.84 -16.82 13.90
N LEU A 752 27.46 -17.24 12.69
CA LEU A 752 27.57 -16.41 11.49
C LEU A 752 26.18 -15.90 11.07
N GLN A 753 26.08 -14.59 10.83
CA GLN A 753 24.89 -13.94 10.31
C GLN A 753 25.22 -13.09 9.09
N LEU A 754 24.35 -13.16 8.08
CA LEU A 754 24.47 -12.41 6.84
C LEU A 754 23.35 -11.38 6.74
N TYR A 755 23.74 -10.17 6.40
CA TYR A 755 22.86 -9.00 6.38
C TYR A 755 22.87 -8.32 5.01
N VAL A 756 21.71 -7.85 4.55
CA VAL A 756 21.59 -6.99 3.36
C VAL A 756 20.86 -5.69 3.69
N PRO A 757 21.13 -4.59 2.97
CA PRO A 757 20.42 -3.34 3.20
C PRO A 757 18.91 -3.48 2.98
N ALA A 758 18.10 -2.85 3.83
CA ALA A 758 16.68 -2.64 3.56
C ALA A 758 16.48 -1.83 2.27
N LEU A 759 15.91 -2.44 1.24
CA LEU A 759 15.49 -1.71 0.04
C LEU A 759 14.40 -0.69 0.41
N GLY A 760 14.76 0.61 0.40
CA GLY A 760 13.83 1.72 0.68
C GLY A 760 14.46 3.11 0.87
N SER A 761 15.78 3.24 1.10
CA SER A 761 16.41 4.55 1.38
C SER A 761 17.04 5.27 0.17
N TYR A 762 17.11 4.66 -1.01
CA TYR A 762 17.67 5.30 -2.21
C TYR A 762 16.66 5.32 -3.36
N GLY A 763 15.57 6.07 -3.15
CA GLY A 763 14.59 6.43 -4.16
C GLY A 763 14.63 7.93 -4.47
N GLY A 764 15.82 8.48 -4.70
CA GLY A 764 16.00 9.87 -5.14
C GLY A 764 17.15 9.95 -6.13
N LYS A 765 16.87 10.39 -7.36
CA LYS A 765 17.90 10.70 -8.36
C LYS A 765 18.84 11.75 -7.78
N ILE A 766 20.08 11.38 -7.46
CA ILE A 766 21.14 12.35 -7.20
C ILE A 766 21.77 12.67 -8.56
N THR A 767 21.53 13.90 -9.01
CA THR A 767 22.33 14.54 -10.05
C THR A 767 23.74 14.78 -9.50
N ASP A 768 24.75 14.35 -10.24
CA ASP A 768 26.18 14.63 -9.97
C ASP A 768 26.42 16.11 -9.68
N SER A 769 26.80 16.42 -8.44
CA SER A 769 27.77 17.47 -8.07
C SER A 769 27.88 17.55 -6.55
N PHE A 770 29.11 17.76 -6.07
CA PHE A 770 29.57 17.84 -4.68
C PHE A 770 30.07 16.53 -4.05
N SER A 771 31.34 16.25 -4.33
CA SER A 771 32.25 15.48 -3.50
C SER A 771 32.43 16.17 -2.14
N VAL A 772 31.97 15.54 -1.07
CA VAL A 772 32.39 15.84 0.30
C VAL A 772 32.91 14.53 0.90
N GLU A 773 34.19 14.54 1.25
CA GLU A 773 34.86 13.47 2.00
C GLU A 773 34.18 13.34 3.38
N PHE A 774 33.76 12.12 3.73
CA PHE A 774 33.25 11.79 5.05
C PHE A 774 34.33 11.06 5.85
N GLU A 775 34.83 11.71 6.88
CA GLU A 775 35.59 11.09 7.97
C GLU A 775 34.68 10.23 8.85
N ASP A 776 35.30 9.20 9.45
CA ASP A 776 34.76 8.24 10.41
C ASP A 776 34.09 8.90 11.62
N GLY A 777 32.94 8.35 12.04
CA GLY A 777 32.37 8.59 13.37
C GLY A 777 30.84 8.68 13.39
N ASP A 778 30.21 7.68 14.01
CA ASP A 778 28.81 7.68 14.49
C ASP A 778 27.71 8.10 13.50
N SER A 779 27.26 7.13 12.68
CA SER A 779 25.96 7.19 12.02
C SER A 779 25.01 6.13 12.61
N PRO A 780 23.70 6.44 12.76
CA PRO A 780 22.72 5.54 13.36
C PRO A 780 22.57 4.25 12.53
N PRO A 781 22.17 3.11 13.13
CA PRO A 781 22.13 1.84 12.44
C PRO A 781 21.07 1.89 11.33
N LEU A 782 21.52 1.97 10.09
CA LEU A 782 20.69 1.75 8.91
C LEU A 782 20.07 0.34 8.99
N PRO A 783 18.79 0.15 8.64
CA PRO A 783 18.13 -1.13 8.82
C PRO A 783 18.71 -2.15 7.83
N TYR A 784 19.50 -3.08 8.33
CA TYR A 784 19.92 -4.26 7.59
C TYR A 784 18.98 -5.43 7.93
N TRP A 785 18.56 -6.19 6.91
CA TRP A 785 17.76 -7.39 7.09
C TRP A 785 18.67 -8.62 7.14
N PRO A 786 18.47 -9.54 8.09
CA PRO A 786 19.12 -10.85 8.04
C PRO A 786 18.58 -11.63 6.84
N VAL A 787 19.49 -12.16 6.00
CA VAL A 787 19.12 -12.95 4.81
C VAL A 787 19.02 -14.44 5.12
N LEU A 788 19.65 -14.89 6.21
CA LEU A 788 19.74 -16.29 6.63
C LEU A 788 19.55 -16.40 8.15
N HIS A 789 19.04 -17.56 8.60
CA HIS A 789 19.03 -17.93 10.03
C HIS A 789 20.47 -18.04 10.57
N LYS A 790 20.67 -17.81 11.88
CA LYS A 790 21.98 -17.93 12.54
C LYS A 790 22.59 -19.30 12.21
N PHE A 791 23.76 -19.32 11.55
CA PHE A 791 24.54 -20.53 11.38
C PHE A 791 25.33 -20.80 12.66
N SER A 792 25.24 -22.03 13.18
CA SER A 792 26.01 -22.54 14.33
C SER A 792 26.26 -24.04 14.16
N GLY A 793 27.41 -24.55 14.62
CA GLY A 793 27.66 -25.98 14.78
C GLY A 793 28.04 -26.75 13.52
N TRP A 794 28.90 -26.17 12.66
CA TRP A 794 29.49 -26.86 11.50
C TRP A 794 30.64 -27.77 11.90
#